data_AF-A0A1I3W2K6-F1
#
_entry.id   AF-A0A1I3W2K6-F1
#
_cell.length_a   1.000
_cell.length_b   1.000
_cell.length_c   1.000
_cell.angle_alpha   90.00
_cell.angle_beta   90.00
_cell.angle_gamma   90.00
#
_symmetry.space_group_name_H-M   'P 1'
#
loop_
_entity.id
_entity.type
_entity.pdbx_description
1 polymer ?
#
loop_
_entity_poly.entity_id
_entity_poly.type
_entity_poly.pdbx_seq_one_letter_code
_entity_poly.pdbx_strand_id
1 'polypeptide(L)'
;MTEVRLDGTDLPASLVQAQAGLTAAAAGSAHVWLVPHGTFDLGTTTLGAPGRDLTLAGVAPGPAPTLRVTGPAGLTVTGAQVAVRGLVVQAAVDDGPGLVVVGDDVHVGGVEARGRGRSVVALDVTAARTAQVLGTTLDADATVGDATGLRVEAGTVRVHRVEVGPVTARGAATGVHVAAVGPLARASVSRVHAAGVAGAQADGVVVTAGTIADVDPGADVPPPAALAVVDVAVEDVRARSGPACAVRVRSAGAAQVRGVGVGPVRGTAAAGVDVLAGGQVEVAGASVRAVTGEDDGAVGVRVRASASAQPLVVDDVHVEQVTAADRPQRVRGVEVAGVVDEDAPWLDDATDAGPVRVTGCVLRRVSGTALLVDADLRDVEVRGVETWTAARAASVRGERVLLAESTWHRTGTGVEVGPCTLTLVDALVTGVVTGPALVLDPQTEVAVVAAAYGERPDAGLRLSALPTAPALPYVDPGPAGVPDALGQGRFVPTAAVDLRLSDDAVHALAVPVPGDGDGRTRQVGAQPPAAAPVCDLRDPLEVPQDPPEPPAAPGPVIDRTAKDARGLLAVMRARAAGVLPGWVPTDAADLTTTLLELVAHRLDRIGYRQDDALTEAYLLHARRRRSVEEHARLVDYRPDPGLTSTTMLDVVVREDAHGVEPFVLGAGSLVVNPDATQDPVLVATETDLVHHPSLARVALLDDVRAGATSARLAGDLVDLAPGRWLVLAPVDPRASAHVVRATVVEVGTDETLVRWDPRRPVPRDLPAGATVVLGNVVPAHHGLTVPYPRTDDAADPGLAAQLAEVEAQLVGDVVGGGDVTVEVPVPLAPVSRVAPGWPLPGQPPRDGRAQVGVTVDDEPWRAVDDVATEPGEVFALAAEADGSTRVVLGQPGTLPGRPVRVRLAARLGGGVAGNVAAHTLTSLVAVGPGTTGLAGGASLDAVRAAVSVDNPVPGVEGRDPEPLDRIRRRAPWVARSLVTAVTADDHARLLEELPEVAAARARVVELGERRLVRVTLLLAGEDTLVPGRTDGAPGGADDARGGLLDPVRDAERLRRWALARHRLEDVRLLGVDVQLVPPTFVPVDLDVVVDAHPWAPAEQVHHDVTAVLEGDGGLFDPDTLGLGGDVHVDAVLRRALAVPGVAAAHVRRLRRAVPGAPEHAVDGTLPVGDEEVAVLRPMYGNGPRGLLTIEVCGGTR
;
A
#
# COMPACT_ATOMS: atom_id res chain seq x y z
N MET A 1 -55.97 -11.65 -1.30
CA MET A 1 -55.09 -11.48 -2.47
C MET A 1 -55.78 -12.09 -3.67
N THR A 2 -55.99 -11.33 -4.73
CA THR A 2 -56.73 -11.75 -5.93
C THR A 2 -55.81 -11.71 -7.13
N GLU A 3 -55.51 -12.87 -7.73
CA GLU A 3 -54.73 -12.96 -8.98
C GLU A 3 -55.67 -12.82 -10.18
N VAL A 4 -55.29 -11.95 -11.14
CA VAL A 4 -56.01 -11.74 -12.39
C VAL A 4 -55.04 -11.94 -13.55
N ARG A 5 -55.32 -12.94 -14.39
CA ARG A 5 -54.58 -13.15 -15.63
C ARG A 5 -55.27 -12.36 -16.74
N LEU A 6 -54.54 -11.43 -17.34
CA LEU A 6 -55.10 -10.57 -18.38
C LEU A 6 -55.17 -11.33 -19.71
N ASP A 7 -56.22 -11.07 -20.48
CA ASP A 7 -56.41 -11.66 -21.80
C ASP A 7 -55.47 -10.98 -22.82
N GLY A 8 -54.62 -11.77 -23.47
CA GLY A 8 -53.67 -11.28 -24.47
C GLY A 8 -54.28 -11.00 -25.85
N THR A 9 -55.54 -11.38 -26.08
CA THR A 9 -56.23 -11.09 -27.36
C THR A 9 -56.75 -9.66 -27.44
N ASP A 10 -57.13 -9.08 -26.29
CA ASP A 10 -57.54 -7.67 -26.14
C ASP A 10 -57.14 -7.17 -24.74
N LEU A 11 -55.85 -6.86 -24.59
CA LEU A 11 -55.28 -6.37 -23.32
C LEU A 11 -55.98 -5.09 -22.83
N PRO A 12 -56.28 -4.07 -23.67
CA PRO A 12 -57.03 -2.89 -23.23
C PRO A 12 -58.38 -3.22 -22.59
N ALA A 13 -59.20 -4.07 -23.22
CA ALA A 13 -60.50 -4.45 -22.65
C ALA A 13 -60.33 -5.24 -21.34
N SER A 14 -59.35 -6.15 -21.30
CA SER A 14 -59.04 -6.92 -20.09
C SER A 14 -58.59 -6.04 -18.92
N LEU A 15 -57.81 -4.98 -19.19
CA LEU A 15 -57.40 -4.00 -18.18
C LEU A 15 -58.58 -3.19 -17.64
N VAL A 16 -59.50 -2.76 -18.51
CA VAL A 16 -60.73 -2.05 -18.09
C VAL A 16 -61.58 -2.91 -17.15
N GLN A 17 -61.73 -4.21 -17.48
CA GLN A 17 -62.47 -5.14 -16.63
C GLN A 17 -61.77 -5.37 -15.28
N ALA A 18 -60.46 -5.59 -15.29
CA ALA A 18 -59.67 -5.79 -14.07
C ALA A 18 -59.71 -4.54 -13.16
N GLN A 19 -59.62 -3.35 -13.75
CA GLN A 19 -59.70 -2.07 -13.06
C GLN A 19 -61.08 -1.84 -12.42
N ALA A 20 -62.17 -2.17 -13.11
CA ALA A 20 -63.52 -2.09 -12.55
C ALA A 20 -63.68 -3.02 -11.33
N GLY A 21 -63.12 -4.23 -11.40
CA GLY A 21 -63.09 -5.18 -10.29
C GLY A 21 -62.30 -4.67 -9.08
N LEU A 22 -61.11 -4.11 -9.30
CA LEU A 22 -60.28 -3.52 -8.24
C LEU A 22 -60.98 -2.33 -7.56
N THR A 23 -61.65 -1.48 -8.34
CA THR A 23 -62.38 -0.31 -7.83
C THR A 23 -63.56 -0.71 -6.93
N ALA A 24 -64.23 -1.82 -7.26
CA ALA A 24 -65.33 -2.36 -6.46
C ALA A 24 -64.87 -3.12 -5.20
N ALA A 25 -63.59 -3.47 -5.09
CA ALA A 25 -63.04 -4.22 -3.95
C ALA A 25 -62.93 -3.33 -2.70
N ALA A 26 -62.93 -3.95 -1.51
CA ALA A 26 -62.75 -3.25 -0.23
C ALA A 26 -61.33 -2.64 -0.10
N ALA A 27 -61.19 -1.57 0.70
CA ALA A 27 -59.88 -1.03 1.05
C ALA A 27 -59.02 -2.10 1.77
N GLY A 28 -57.71 -2.09 1.52
CA GLY A 28 -56.76 -3.10 2.00
C GLY A 28 -56.76 -4.41 1.20
N SER A 29 -57.52 -4.49 0.11
CA SER A 29 -57.45 -5.65 -0.80
C SER A 29 -56.19 -5.61 -1.65
N ALA A 30 -55.56 -6.77 -1.84
CA ALA A 30 -54.36 -6.93 -2.65
C ALA A 30 -54.63 -7.68 -3.94
N HIS A 31 -54.15 -7.14 -5.06
CA HIS A 31 -54.36 -7.69 -6.40
C HIS A 31 -53.04 -7.89 -7.14
N VAL A 32 -52.94 -9.01 -7.86
CA VAL A 32 -51.77 -9.32 -8.71
C VAL A 32 -52.27 -9.51 -10.13
N TRP A 33 -51.82 -8.66 -11.05
CA TRP A 33 -52.20 -8.70 -12.45
C TRP A 33 -51.03 -9.23 -13.28
N LEU A 34 -51.27 -10.35 -13.95
CA LEU A 34 -50.29 -11.02 -14.78
C LEU A 34 -50.51 -10.65 -16.25
N VAL A 35 -49.54 -9.93 -16.81
CA VAL A 35 -49.52 -9.50 -18.21
C VAL A 35 -48.93 -10.63 -19.06
N PRO A 36 -49.67 -11.17 -20.05
CA PRO A 36 -49.17 -12.23 -20.92
C PRO A 36 -48.02 -11.74 -21.81
N HIS A 37 -47.22 -12.66 -22.35
CA HIS A 37 -46.17 -12.33 -23.31
C HIS A 37 -46.75 -11.70 -24.57
N GLY A 38 -46.08 -10.68 -25.11
CA GLY A 38 -46.49 -10.02 -26.35
C GLY A 38 -46.11 -8.53 -26.36
N THR A 39 -46.53 -7.85 -27.43
CA THR A 39 -46.45 -6.39 -27.55
C THR A 39 -47.86 -5.85 -27.68
N PHE A 40 -48.20 -4.88 -26.84
CA PHE A 40 -49.56 -4.36 -26.72
C PHE A 40 -49.56 -2.84 -26.79
N ASP A 41 -50.42 -2.29 -27.63
CA ASP A 41 -50.63 -0.85 -27.74
C ASP A 41 -51.72 -0.40 -26.77
N LEU A 42 -51.39 0.58 -25.93
CA LEU A 42 -52.23 1.17 -24.91
C LEU A 42 -52.35 2.69 -25.16
N GLY A 43 -53.53 3.24 -24.92
CA GLY A 43 -53.69 4.67 -24.72
C GLY A 43 -53.22 5.09 -23.32
N THR A 44 -53.36 6.38 -23.00
CA THR A 44 -53.21 6.88 -21.64
C THR A 44 -54.10 6.08 -20.68
N THR A 45 -53.48 5.45 -19.68
CA THR A 45 -54.14 4.47 -18.82
C THR A 45 -53.68 4.61 -17.38
N THR A 46 -54.63 4.64 -16.45
CA THR A 46 -54.37 4.61 -15.00
C THR A 46 -54.90 3.32 -14.43
N LEU A 47 -54.01 2.54 -13.80
CA LEU A 47 -54.29 1.27 -13.16
C LEU A 47 -54.12 1.45 -11.65
N GLY A 48 -55.04 0.90 -10.86
CA GLY A 48 -54.99 1.01 -9.42
C GLY A 48 -56.08 1.87 -8.80
N ALA A 49 -56.14 1.87 -7.47
CA ALA A 49 -57.07 2.70 -6.71
C ALA A 49 -56.51 2.99 -5.30
N PRO A 50 -56.79 4.17 -4.72
CA PRO A 50 -56.32 4.53 -3.38
C PRO A 50 -56.69 3.48 -2.33
N GLY A 51 -55.75 3.16 -1.42
CA GLY A 51 -55.97 2.22 -0.33
C GLY A 51 -56.08 0.75 -0.74
N ARG A 52 -55.69 0.36 -1.96
CA ARG A 52 -55.63 -1.04 -2.43
C ARG A 52 -54.23 -1.36 -2.94
N ASP A 53 -53.80 -2.60 -2.79
CA ASP A 53 -52.48 -3.03 -3.25
C ASP A 53 -52.56 -3.58 -4.67
N LEU A 54 -51.61 -3.19 -5.51
CA LEU A 54 -51.54 -3.61 -6.90
C LEU A 54 -50.13 -4.04 -7.26
N THR A 55 -49.99 -5.30 -7.69
CA THR A 55 -48.80 -5.80 -8.37
C THR A 55 -49.11 -5.99 -9.84
N LEU A 56 -48.38 -5.31 -10.73
CA LEU A 56 -48.42 -5.53 -12.17
C LEU A 56 -47.14 -6.27 -12.58
N ALA A 57 -47.26 -7.50 -13.07
CA ALA A 57 -46.11 -8.35 -13.37
C ALA A 57 -46.23 -9.05 -14.72
N GLY A 58 -45.11 -9.20 -15.42
CA GLY A 58 -45.03 -10.09 -16.57
C GLY A 58 -45.16 -11.56 -16.15
N VAL A 59 -45.82 -12.38 -16.98
CA VAL A 59 -45.88 -13.83 -16.78
C VAL A 59 -44.46 -14.42 -16.90
N ALA A 60 -44.12 -15.35 -16.01
CA ALA A 60 -42.87 -16.12 -16.07
C ALA A 60 -43.17 -17.63 -16.12
N PRO A 61 -42.30 -18.46 -16.72
CA PRO A 61 -41.08 -18.11 -17.46
C PRO A 61 -41.37 -17.67 -18.91
N GLY A 62 -40.66 -16.65 -19.39
CA GLY A 62 -40.71 -16.17 -20.78
C GLY A 62 -40.26 -14.71 -20.92
N PRO A 63 -40.24 -14.15 -22.14
CA PRO A 63 -39.77 -12.78 -22.37
C PRO A 63 -40.70 -11.74 -21.72
N ALA A 64 -40.14 -10.66 -21.20
CA ALA A 64 -40.93 -9.58 -20.58
C ALA A 64 -41.95 -8.98 -21.59
N PRO A 65 -43.23 -8.83 -21.22
CA PRO A 65 -44.23 -8.18 -22.07
C PRO A 65 -43.84 -6.74 -22.40
N THR A 66 -44.12 -6.31 -23.63
CA THR A 66 -43.90 -4.92 -24.07
C THR A 66 -45.22 -4.15 -24.11
N LEU A 67 -45.31 -3.08 -23.34
CA LEU A 67 -46.45 -2.15 -23.33
C LEU A 67 -46.05 -0.86 -24.06
N ARG A 68 -46.65 -0.63 -25.23
CA ARG A 68 -46.48 0.60 -26.00
C ARG A 68 -47.56 1.58 -25.60
N VAL A 69 -47.19 2.73 -25.06
CA VAL A 69 -48.15 3.71 -24.56
C VAL A 69 -48.08 4.97 -25.42
N THR A 70 -49.18 5.33 -26.07
CA THR A 70 -49.27 6.56 -26.88
C THR A 70 -50.42 7.44 -26.41
N GLY A 71 -50.17 8.72 -26.18
CA GLY A 71 -51.22 9.66 -25.80
C GLY A 71 -50.73 10.86 -25.00
N PRO A 72 -51.65 11.66 -24.43
CA PRO A 72 -51.30 12.86 -23.67
C PRO A 72 -50.51 12.57 -22.39
N ALA A 73 -50.63 11.37 -21.81
CA ALA A 73 -49.86 10.92 -20.65
C ALA A 73 -49.53 9.41 -20.73
N GLY A 74 -48.55 8.96 -19.93
CA GLY A 74 -48.07 7.58 -19.89
C GLY A 74 -48.96 6.59 -19.12
N LEU A 75 -48.36 5.46 -18.72
CA LEU A 75 -48.99 4.43 -17.90
C LEU A 75 -48.82 4.79 -16.42
N THR A 76 -49.92 4.95 -15.70
CA THR A 76 -49.89 5.17 -14.25
C THR A 76 -50.32 3.92 -13.50
N VAL A 77 -49.56 3.51 -12.50
CA VAL A 77 -49.89 2.43 -11.57
C VAL A 77 -49.95 3.00 -10.16
N THR A 78 -51.09 2.89 -9.48
CA THR A 78 -51.31 3.52 -8.17
C THR A 78 -51.94 2.58 -7.12
N GLY A 79 -51.69 2.82 -5.84
CA GLY A 79 -52.23 1.98 -4.76
C GLY A 79 -51.67 2.34 -3.38
N ALA A 80 -51.92 1.49 -2.38
CA ALA A 80 -51.26 1.57 -1.07
C ALA A 80 -49.89 0.86 -1.12
N GLN A 81 -49.85 -0.42 -1.47
CA GLN A 81 -48.61 -1.11 -1.85
C GLN A 81 -48.59 -1.33 -3.37
N VAL A 82 -47.58 -0.82 -4.07
CA VAL A 82 -47.49 -0.95 -5.53
C VAL A 82 -46.21 -1.68 -5.93
N ALA A 83 -46.34 -2.71 -6.76
CA ALA A 83 -45.20 -3.39 -7.34
C ALA A 83 -45.29 -3.51 -8.86
N VAL A 84 -44.21 -3.22 -9.57
CA VAL A 84 -44.11 -3.39 -11.03
C VAL A 84 -42.89 -4.26 -11.33
N ARG A 85 -43.10 -5.40 -12.01
CA ARG A 85 -42.04 -6.40 -12.20
C ARG A 85 -42.00 -7.03 -13.59
N GLY A 86 -40.81 -7.15 -14.18
CA GLY A 86 -40.61 -7.96 -15.38
C GLY A 86 -41.37 -7.46 -16.61
N LEU A 87 -41.36 -6.15 -16.85
CA LEU A 87 -42.08 -5.50 -17.96
C LEU A 87 -41.14 -4.61 -18.78
N VAL A 88 -41.47 -4.47 -20.07
CA VAL A 88 -40.90 -3.45 -20.96
C VAL A 88 -41.98 -2.40 -21.25
N VAL A 89 -41.71 -1.12 -21.00
CA VAL A 89 -42.62 -0.01 -21.29
C VAL A 89 -42.00 0.92 -22.32
N GLN A 90 -42.69 1.13 -23.45
CA GLN A 90 -42.28 2.02 -24.52
C GLN A 90 -43.32 3.15 -24.63
N ALA A 91 -43.06 4.27 -23.98
CA ALA A 91 -43.98 5.39 -23.92
C ALA A 91 -43.61 6.48 -24.94
N ALA A 92 -44.55 6.85 -25.80
CA ALA A 92 -44.50 8.04 -26.65
C ALA A 92 -45.62 9.00 -26.21
N VAL A 93 -45.29 9.91 -25.31
CA VAL A 93 -46.23 10.81 -24.63
C VAL A 93 -46.12 12.23 -25.16
N ASP A 94 -47.22 13.00 -25.12
CA ASP A 94 -47.15 14.41 -25.48
C ASP A 94 -46.27 15.18 -24.49
N ASP A 95 -46.54 15.04 -23.18
CA ASP A 95 -45.79 15.69 -22.10
C ASP A 95 -45.94 14.89 -20.79
N GLY A 96 -44.87 14.80 -19.99
CA GLY A 96 -44.89 14.15 -18.68
C GLY A 96 -44.34 12.71 -18.65
N PRO A 97 -44.58 11.97 -17.56
CA PRO A 97 -43.94 10.67 -17.34
C PRO A 97 -44.51 9.55 -18.23
N GLY A 98 -43.62 8.66 -18.69
CA GLY A 98 -43.94 7.48 -19.49
C GLY A 98 -44.48 6.32 -18.66
N LEU A 99 -43.82 6.00 -17.56
CA LEU A 99 -44.32 5.08 -16.51
C LEU A 99 -44.32 5.81 -15.18
N VAL A 100 -45.48 5.87 -14.52
CA VAL A 100 -45.68 6.44 -13.18
C VAL A 100 -46.06 5.34 -12.21
N VAL A 101 -45.39 5.26 -11.06
CA VAL A 101 -45.71 4.33 -9.99
C VAL A 101 -45.88 5.10 -8.68
N VAL A 102 -47.12 5.16 -8.16
CA VAL A 102 -47.46 5.98 -6.98
C VAL A 102 -48.09 5.13 -5.87
N GLY A 103 -47.55 5.16 -4.65
CA GLY A 103 -48.21 4.52 -3.51
C GLY A 103 -47.69 4.93 -2.13
N ASP A 104 -48.01 4.15 -1.10
CA ASP A 104 -47.40 4.33 0.23
C ASP A 104 -46.03 3.64 0.28
N ASP A 105 -45.96 2.41 -0.23
CA ASP A 105 -44.71 1.71 -0.51
C ASP A 105 -44.68 1.24 -1.97
N VAL A 106 -43.55 1.47 -2.64
CA VAL A 106 -43.36 1.14 -4.06
C VAL A 106 -42.15 0.25 -4.26
N HIS A 107 -42.32 -0.80 -5.08
CA HIS A 107 -41.24 -1.69 -5.49
C HIS A 107 -41.23 -1.93 -7.01
N VAL A 108 -40.18 -1.45 -7.68
CA VAL A 108 -39.97 -1.67 -9.11
C VAL A 108 -38.78 -2.59 -9.31
N GLY A 109 -38.95 -3.69 -10.06
CA GLY A 109 -37.93 -4.71 -10.21
C GLY A 109 -37.87 -5.35 -11.60
N GLY A 110 -36.73 -5.35 -12.28
CA GLY A 110 -36.61 -6.01 -13.59
C GLY A 110 -37.46 -5.33 -14.67
N VAL A 111 -37.48 -3.99 -14.69
CA VAL A 111 -38.28 -3.19 -15.64
C VAL A 111 -37.35 -2.52 -16.65
N GLU A 112 -37.74 -2.51 -17.92
CA GLU A 112 -37.14 -1.69 -18.97
C GLU A 112 -38.15 -0.59 -19.34
N ALA A 113 -37.78 0.69 -19.26
CA ALA A 113 -38.67 1.78 -19.67
C ALA A 113 -37.99 2.77 -20.61
N ARG A 114 -38.63 3.04 -21.75
CA ARG A 114 -38.21 4.03 -22.73
C ARG A 114 -39.28 5.10 -22.86
N GLY A 115 -38.91 6.35 -22.58
CA GLY A 115 -39.80 7.50 -22.71
C GLY A 115 -39.42 8.39 -23.88
N ARG A 116 -40.40 8.80 -24.70
CA ARG A 116 -40.23 9.83 -25.73
C ARG A 116 -41.37 10.83 -25.68
N GLY A 117 -41.09 12.13 -25.75
CA GLY A 117 -42.16 13.13 -25.70
C GLY A 117 -41.70 14.57 -25.89
N ARG A 118 -42.55 15.57 -25.57
CA ARG A 118 -42.10 16.97 -25.52
C ARG A 118 -41.21 17.19 -24.31
N SER A 119 -41.70 16.89 -23.11
CA SER A 119 -40.90 16.64 -21.90
C SER A 119 -41.26 15.25 -21.38
N VAL A 120 -40.30 14.49 -20.87
CA VAL A 120 -40.53 13.09 -20.50
C VAL A 120 -39.74 12.65 -19.27
N VAL A 121 -40.37 11.85 -18.42
CA VAL A 121 -39.71 11.05 -17.39
C VAL A 121 -39.91 9.58 -17.75
N ALA A 122 -38.87 8.80 -18.01
CA ALA A 122 -39.06 7.40 -18.45
C ALA A 122 -39.73 6.56 -17.35
N LEU A 123 -39.25 6.71 -16.10
CA LEU A 123 -39.85 6.12 -14.91
C LEU A 123 -39.92 7.15 -13.77
N ASP A 124 -41.14 7.45 -13.32
CA ASP A 124 -41.42 8.31 -12.17
C ASP A 124 -42.02 7.47 -11.03
N VAL A 125 -41.35 7.47 -9.88
CA VAL A 125 -41.74 6.70 -8.69
C VAL A 125 -41.96 7.66 -7.53
N THR A 126 -43.18 7.67 -6.98
CA THR A 126 -43.51 8.48 -5.81
C THR A 126 -44.09 7.58 -4.73
N ALA A 127 -43.49 7.58 -3.54
CA ALA A 127 -43.98 6.79 -2.41
C ALA A 127 -44.10 7.63 -1.13
N ALA A 128 -45.17 7.46 -0.35
CA ALA A 128 -45.32 8.19 0.91
C ALA A 128 -44.29 7.75 1.97
N ARG A 129 -43.93 6.46 2.00
CA ARG A 129 -43.01 5.87 2.99
C ARG A 129 -41.74 5.33 2.35
N THR A 130 -41.84 4.29 1.53
CA THR A 130 -40.64 3.62 0.98
C THR A 130 -40.70 3.41 -0.52
N ALA A 131 -39.58 3.64 -1.22
CA ALA A 131 -39.43 3.35 -2.63
C ALA A 131 -38.18 2.50 -2.88
N GLN A 132 -38.35 1.38 -3.60
CA GLN A 132 -37.27 0.48 -4.00
C GLN A 132 -37.26 0.31 -5.52
N VAL A 133 -36.11 0.54 -6.15
CA VAL A 133 -35.90 0.33 -7.59
C VAL A 133 -34.69 -0.57 -7.80
N LEU A 134 -34.90 -1.74 -8.41
CA LEU A 134 -33.91 -2.82 -8.48
C LEU A 134 -33.81 -3.43 -9.89
N GLY A 135 -32.61 -3.48 -10.48
CA GLY A 135 -32.40 -4.18 -11.75
C GLY A 135 -33.24 -3.59 -12.89
N THR A 136 -33.13 -2.28 -13.10
CA THR A 136 -33.97 -1.52 -14.04
C THR A 136 -33.12 -0.86 -15.11
N THR A 137 -33.60 -0.86 -16.37
CA THR A 137 -32.93 -0.21 -17.50
C THR A 137 -33.81 0.90 -18.10
N LEU A 138 -33.27 2.09 -18.34
CA LEU A 138 -34.07 3.28 -18.68
C LEU A 138 -33.44 4.12 -19.81
N ASP A 139 -34.26 4.63 -20.73
CA ASP A 139 -33.87 5.60 -21.76
C ASP A 139 -34.92 6.74 -21.85
N ALA A 140 -34.51 7.97 -22.15
CA ALA A 140 -35.43 9.10 -22.28
C ALA A 140 -35.05 10.07 -23.41
N ASP A 141 -36.00 10.45 -24.27
CA ASP A 141 -35.78 11.41 -25.36
C ASP A 141 -36.89 12.48 -25.39
N ALA A 142 -36.57 13.70 -24.92
CA ALA A 142 -37.43 14.87 -24.96
C ALA A 142 -37.12 15.75 -26.19
N THR A 143 -38.16 16.01 -26.98
CA THR A 143 -38.07 16.79 -28.23
C THR A 143 -38.11 18.31 -28.01
N VAL A 144 -38.60 18.80 -26.87
CA VAL A 144 -38.76 20.26 -26.60
C VAL A 144 -38.35 20.65 -25.18
N GLY A 145 -38.92 20.02 -24.16
CA GLY A 145 -38.69 20.30 -22.75
C GLY A 145 -37.67 19.36 -22.12
N ASP A 146 -37.90 18.98 -20.88
CA ASP A 146 -36.96 18.26 -20.03
C ASP A 146 -37.04 16.74 -20.22
N ALA A 147 -35.93 16.02 -20.04
CA ALA A 147 -35.90 14.56 -20.02
C ALA A 147 -35.35 14.07 -18.68
N THR A 148 -35.97 13.06 -18.09
CA THR A 148 -35.43 12.36 -16.91
C THR A 148 -35.51 10.85 -17.15
N GLY A 149 -34.42 10.11 -16.90
CA GLY A 149 -34.45 8.64 -16.95
C GLY A 149 -35.26 8.08 -15.78
N LEU A 150 -34.72 8.22 -14.58
CA LEU A 150 -35.36 7.81 -13.33
C LEU A 150 -35.66 9.02 -12.44
N ARG A 151 -36.89 9.12 -11.93
CA ARG A 151 -37.26 9.99 -10.82
C ARG A 151 -37.83 9.15 -9.68
N VAL A 152 -37.32 9.33 -8.46
CA VAL A 152 -37.81 8.65 -7.25
C VAL A 152 -37.96 9.65 -6.11
N GLU A 153 -39.12 9.68 -5.47
CA GLU A 153 -39.39 10.49 -4.29
C GLU A 153 -40.06 9.65 -3.18
N ALA A 154 -39.45 9.56 -1.99
CA ALA A 154 -40.06 8.89 -0.83
C ALA A 154 -39.44 9.28 0.52
N GLY A 155 -40.02 8.85 1.65
CA GLY A 155 -39.37 9.01 2.97
C GLY A 155 -38.07 8.20 3.11
N THR A 156 -38.04 7.00 2.54
CA THR A 156 -36.84 6.14 2.45
C THR A 156 -36.71 5.58 1.03
N VAL A 157 -35.57 5.84 0.39
CA VAL A 157 -35.30 5.43 -1.00
C VAL A 157 -34.13 4.46 -1.06
N ARG A 158 -34.31 3.35 -1.80
CA ARG A 158 -33.24 2.42 -2.17
C ARG A 158 -33.21 2.19 -3.68
N VAL A 159 -32.11 2.58 -4.33
CA VAL A 159 -31.85 2.34 -5.75
C VAL A 159 -30.65 1.43 -5.87
N HIS A 160 -30.78 0.31 -6.55
CA HIS A 160 -29.70 -0.66 -6.70
C HIS A 160 -29.70 -1.37 -8.05
N ARG A 161 -28.54 -1.46 -8.71
CA ARG A 161 -28.41 -2.07 -10.05
C ARG A 161 -29.34 -1.41 -11.08
N VAL A 162 -29.16 -0.11 -11.30
CA VAL A 162 -29.91 0.65 -12.31
C VAL A 162 -28.99 1.09 -13.43
N GLU A 163 -29.42 0.86 -14.66
CA GLU A 163 -28.73 1.29 -15.87
C GLU A 163 -29.59 2.33 -16.60
N VAL A 164 -29.02 3.52 -16.81
CA VAL A 164 -29.65 4.58 -17.60
C VAL A 164 -28.83 4.75 -18.87
N GLY A 165 -29.44 4.44 -20.01
CA GLY A 165 -28.88 4.73 -21.32
C GLY A 165 -29.09 6.20 -21.70
N PRO A 166 -29.12 6.54 -23.00
CA PRO A 166 -29.17 7.92 -23.43
C PRO A 166 -30.38 8.69 -22.89
N VAL A 167 -30.11 9.85 -22.27
CA VAL A 167 -31.14 10.82 -21.84
C VAL A 167 -30.91 12.12 -22.59
N THR A 168 -31.71 12.38 -23.62
CA THR A 168 -31.58 13.56 -24.47
C THR A 168 -32.75 14.52 -24.29
N ALA A 169 -32.47 15.80 -24.07
CA ALA A 169 -33.49 16.83 -23.92
C ALA A 169 -33.13 18.10 -24.68
N ARG A 170 -34.14 18.88 -25.08
CA ARG A 170 -33.94 20.29 -25.47
C ARG A 170 -33.86 21.22 -24.26
N GLY A 171 -34.61 20.93 -23.19
CA GLY A 171 -34.52 21.51 -21.85
C GLY A 171 -33.50 20.77 -20.96
N ALA A 172 -33.76 20.66 -19.66
CA ALA A 172 -32.91 19.96 -18.70
C ALA A 172 -32.92 18.44 -18.92
N ALA A 173 -31.76 17.79 -18.85
CA ALA A 173 -31.62 16.34 -18.91
C ALA A 173 -31.14 15.82 -17.55
N THR A 174 -31.77 14.77 -17.02
CA THR A 174 -31.35 14.13 -15.77
C THR A 174 -31.34 12.61 -15.91
N GLY A 175 -30.22 11.95 -15.67
CA GLY A 175 -30.15 10.49 -15.72
C GLY A 175 -30.99 9.85 -14.61
N VAL A 176 -30.58 10.08 -13.36
CA VAL A 176 -31.26 9.62 -12.16
C VAL A 176 -31.47 10.78 -11.19
N HIS A 177 -32.69 10.93 -10.68
CA HIS A 177 -33.07 11.88 -9.65
C HIS A 177 -33.74 11.16 -8.48
N VAL A 178 -33.06 11.12 -7.33
CA VAL A 178 -33.55 10.52 -6.09
C VAL A 178 -33.75 11.61 -5.05
N ALA A 179 -34.94 11.68 -4.46
CA ALA A 179 -35.28 12.59 -3.39
C ALA A 179 -35.86 11.84 -2.19
N ALA A 180 -35.10 11.75 -1.10
CA ALA A 180 -35.61 11.30 0.18
C ALA A 180 -36.15 12.50 0.98
N VAL A 181 -37.45 12.49 1.30
CA VAL A 181 -38.17 13.65 1.88
C VAL A 181 -38.59 13.40 3.33
N GLY A 182 -38.63 14.46 4.14
CA GLY A 182 -39.04 14.41 5.54
C GLY A 182 -37.87 14.41 6.55
N PRO A 183 -38.16 14.48 7.85
CA PRO A 183 -37.16 14.69 8.90
C PRO A 183 -36.24 13.49 9.14
N LEU A 184 -36.67 12.28 8.78
CA LEU A 184 -35.91 11.03 8.89
C LEU A 184 -35.50 10.49 7.50
N ALA A 185 -35.33 11.39 6.54
CA ALA A 185 -35.04 11.04 5.15
C ALA A 185 -33.80 10.15 5.03
N ARG A 186 -33.94 9.01 4.34
CA ARG A 186 -32.84 8.07 4.08
C ARG A 186 -32.76 7.71 2.61
N ALA A 187 -31.58 7.86 2.01
CA ALA A 187 -31.33 7.47 0.63
C ALA A 187 -30.11 6.55 0.52
N SER A 188 -30.25 5.44 -0.19
CA SER A 188 -29.15 4.55 -0.55
C SER A 188 -29.17 4.28 -2.05
N VAL A 189 -28.09 4.68 -2.74
CA VAL A 189 -27.91 4.49 -4.19
C VAL A 189 -26.66 3.66 -4.39
N SER A 190 -26.79 2.50 -5.04
CA SER A 190 -25.64 1.61 -5.26
C SER A 190 -25.63 0.89 -6.60
N ARG A 191 -24.44 0.68 -7.18
CA ARG A 191 -24.28 0.00 -8.50
C ARG A 191 -25.17 0.63 -9.56
N VAL A 192 -25.03 1.94 -9.77
CA VAL A 192 -25.79 2.69 -10.78
C VAL A 192 -24.85 3.11 -11.90
N HIS A 193 -25.29 2.90 -13.15
CA HIS A 193 -24.58 3.35 -14.33
C HIS A 193 -25.48 4.27 -15.15
N ALA A 194 -25.03 5.49 -15.47
CA ALA A 194 -25.75 6.43 -16.32
C ALA A 194 -24.85 6.93 -17.45
N ALA A 195 -25.27 6.78 -18.71
CA ALA A 195 -24.44 7.13 -19.86
C ALA A 195 -25.20 7.97 -20.91
N GLY A 196 -24.56 9.03 -21.40
CA GLY A 196 -25.08 9.83 -22.52
C GLY A 196 -26.22 10.77 -22.13
N VAL A 197 -26.04 11.57 -21.07
CA VAL A 197 -27.03 12.55 -20.60
C VAL A 197 -26.76 13.91 -21.26
N ALA A 198 -27.66 14.38 -22.12
CA ALA A 198 -27.46 15.60 -22.90
C ALA A 198 -28.68 16.54 -22.93
N GLY A 199 -28.52 17.77 -22.45
CA GLY A 199 -29.60 18.76 -22.30
C GLY A 199 -29.15 20.21 -22.52
N ALA A 200 -30.05 21.18 -22.32
CA ALA A 200 -29.67 22.57 -22.08
C ALA A 200 -28.90 22.69 -20.75
N GLN A 201 -29.36 21.97 -19.73
CA GLN A 201 -28.67 21.64 -18.48
C GLN A 201 -28.60 20.11 -18.38
N ALA A 202 -27.61 19.54 -17.71
CA ALA A 202 -27.43 18.09 -17.69
C ALA A 202 -26.91 17.57 -16.34
N ASP A 203 -27.71 16.76 -15.64
CA ASP A 203 -27.29 16.09 -14.41
C ASP A 203 -27.28 14.57 -14.60
N GLY A 204 -26.17 13.90 -14.31
CA GLY A 204 -26.08 12.44 -14.41
C GLY A 204 -26.92 11.75 -13.33
N VAL A 205 -26.47 11.86 -12.08
CA VAL A 205 -27.14 11.32 -10.89
C VAL A 205 -27.28 12.42 -9.86
N VAL A 206 -28.50 12.66 -9.38
CA VAL A 206 -28.84 13.61 -8.33
C VAL A 206 -29.47 12.84 -7.18
N VAL A 207 -28.93 12.99 -5.98
CA VAL A 207 -29.45 12.36 -4.75
C VAL A 207 -29.62 13.42 -3.68
N THR A 208 -30.83 13.56 -3.17
CA THR A 208 -31.15 14.47 -2.08
C THR A 208 -31.75 13.71 -0.88
N ALA A 209 -31.41 14.12 0.34
CA ALA A 209 -32.02 13.60 1.57
C ALA A 209 -32.30 14.73 2.56
N GLY A 210 -33.58 15.01 2.81
CA GLY A 210 -34.04 16.11 3.66
C GLY A 210 -34.10 17.46 2.94
N THR A 211 -34.60 18.49 3.64
CA THR A 211 -34.73 19.85 3.10
C THR A 211 -33.43 20.64 3.30
N ILE A 212 -32.86 21.14 2.20
CA ILE A 212 -31.50 21.71 2.14
C ILE A 212 -31.56 23.15 1.58
N ALA A 213 -32.69 23.85 1.79
CA ALA A 213 -32.99 25.06 1.02
C ALA A 213 -31.94 26.17 1.18
N ASP A 214 -31.18 26.16 2.27
CA ASP A 214 -29.76 26.52 2.38
C ASP A 214 -29.39 25.94 3.74
N VAL A 215 -28.27 25.21 3.88
CA VAL A 215 -27.82 24.82 5.22
C VAL A 215 -27.47 26.13 5.92
N ASP A 216 -28.38 26.64 6.75
CA ASP A 216 -28.15 27.74 7.66
C ASP A 216 -27.13 27.24 8.70
N PRO A 217 -25.87 27.69 8.66
CA PRO A 217 -24.85 27.19 9.58
C PRO A 217 -25.17 27.51 11.05
N GLY A 218 -26.17 28.38 11.31
CA GLY A 218 -26.69 28.70 12.65
C GLY A 218 -27.93 27.91 13.10
N ALA A 219 -28.42 26.91 12.36
CA ALA A 219 -29.58 26.12 12.79
C ALA A 219 -29.26 25.20 13.99
N ASP A 220 -30.12 25.22 15.03
CA ASP A 220 -29.88 24.57 16.34
C ASP A 220 -29.52 23.07 16.28
N VAL A 221 -30.07 22.29 15.33
CA VAL A 221 -29.75 20.85 15.17
C VAL A 221 -30.01 20.40 13.72
N PRO A 222 -29.02 19.83 12.99
CA PRO A 222 -29.27 19.25 11.67
C PRO A 222 -30.18 18.02 11.78
N PRO A 223 -31.14 17.82 10.86
CA PRO A 223 -32.03 16.67 10.89
C PRO A 223 -31.25 15.35 10.76
N PRO A 224 -31.76 14.24 11.33
CA PRO A 224 -31.11 12.91 11.30
C PRO A 224 -31.13 12.23 9.92
N ALA A 225 -31.19 13.01 8.84
CA ALA A 225 -31.15 12.51 7.48
C ALA A 225 -29.78 11.85 7.18
N ALA A 226 -29.80 10.80 6.38
CA ALA A 226 -28.59 10.07 6.01
C ALA A 226 -28.64 9.62 4.55
N LEU A 227 -27.52 9.76 3.86
CA LEU A 227 -27.40 9.45 2.44
C LEU A 227 -26.12 8.68 2.17
N ALA A 228 -26.24 7.56 1.43
CA ALA A 228 -25.11 6.78 0.96
C ALA A 228 -25.16 6.57 -0.56
N VAL A 229 -24.04 6.84 -1.24
CA VAL A 229 -23.80 6.58 -2.66
C VAL A 229 -22.57 5.68 -2.79
N VAL A 230 -22.73 4.48 -3.37
CA VAL A 230 -21.65 3.47 -3.46
C VAL A 230 -21.60 2.85 -4.84
N ASP A 231 -20.42 2.76 -5.48
CA ASP A 231 -20.25 2.14 -6.80
C ASP A 231 -21.15 2.78 -7.89
N VAL A 232 -20.96 4.07 -8.17
CA VAL A 232 -21.74 4.80 -9.18
C VAL A 232 -20.83 5.24 -10.32
N ALA A 233 -21.22 4.91 -11.55
CA ALA A 233 -20.51 5.29 -12.77
C ALA A 233 -21.38 6.19 -13.64
N VAL A 234 -20.86 7.34 -14.06
CA VAL A 234 -21.56 8.30 -14.92
C VAL A 234 -20.67 8.68 -16.09
N GLU A 235 -21.12 8.41 -17.31
CA GLU A 235 -20.37 8.68 -18.54
C GLU A 235 -21.09 9.68 -19.46
N ASP A 236 -20.31 10.57 -20.06
CA ASP A 236 -20.73 11.49 -21.12
C ASP A 236 -21.94 12.40 -20.78
N VAL A 237 -21.73 13.34 -19.85
CA VAL A 237 -22.73 14.34 -19.45
C VAL A 237 -22.47 15.66 -20.17
N ARG A 238 -23.45 16.17 -20.93
CA ARG A 238 -23.28 17.34 -21.82
C ARG A 238 -24.44 18.32 -21.72
N ALA A 239 -24.19 19.48 -21.15
CA ALA A 239 -25.08 20.63 -21.25
C ALA A 239 -24.70 21.53 -22.44
N ARG A 240 -25.70 22.01 -23.18
CA ARG A 240 -25.52 22.87 -24.36
C ARG A 240 -25.46 24.36 -24.05
N SER A 241 -26.09 24.79 -22.96
CA SER A 241 -26.24 26.23 -22.65
C SER A 241 -26.38 26.54 -21.16
N GLY A 242 -26.08 25.57 -20.29
CA GLY A 242 -26.27 25.67 -18.84
C GLY A 242 -25.37 24.71 -18.06
N PRO A 243 -25.56 24.58 -16.74
CA PRO A 243 -24.73 23.74 -15.89
C PRO A 243 -24.82 22.25 -16.23
N ALA A 244 -23.72 21.54 -15.96
CA ALA A 244 -23.62 20.09 -16.01
C ALA A 244 -23.00 19.51 -14.73
N CYS A 245 -23.56 18.45 -14.17
CA CYS A 245 -23.01 17.75 -13.01
C CYS A 245 -23.12 16.23 -13.20
N ALA A 246 -22.03 15.47 -13.07
CA ALA A 246 -22.14 14.01 -13.17
C ALA A 246 -22.81 13.42 -11.93
N VAL A 247 -22.36 13.75 -10.72
CA VAL A 247 -22.96 13.27 -9.47
C VAL A 247 -23.18 14.44 -8.51
N ARG A 248 -24.45 14.71 -8.18
CA ARG A 248 -24.83 15.73 -7.19
C ARG A 248 -25.44 15.07 -5.97
N VAL A 249 -24.86 15.33 -4.80
CA VAL A 249 -25.33 14.82 -3.52
C VAL A 249 -25.67 16.00 -2.62
N ARG A 250 -26.90 16.00 -2.08
CA ARG A 250 -27.36 16.98 -1.10
C ARG A 250 -27.94 16.23 0.10
N SER A 251 -27.38 16.38 1.30
CA SER A 251 -27.95 15.81 2.53
C SER A 251 -28.18 16.88 3.59
N ALA A 252 -29.32 16.86 4.27
CA ALA A 252 -29.56 17.73 5.43
C ALA A 252 -28.82 17.20 6.69
N GLY A 253 -28.34 15.96 6.67
CA GLY A 253 -27.53 15.34 7.72
C GLY A 253 -26.24 14.73 7.15
N ALA A 254 -25.94 13.48 7.48
CA ALA A 254 -24.71 12.82 7.04
C ALA A 254 -24.75 12.40 5.56
N ALA A 255 -23.59 12.43 4.89
CA ALA A 255 -23.43 11.99 3.51
C ALA A 255 -22.16 11.14 3.34
N GLN A 256 -22.30 9.95 2.76
CA GLN A 256 -21.19 9.07 2.39
C GLN A 256 -21.22 8.79 0.89
N VAL A 257 -20.10 9.05 0.21
CA VAL A 257 -19.93 8.86 -1.22
C VAL A 257 -18.67 8.02 -1.45
N ARG A 258 -18.82 6.80 -1.96
CA ARG A 258 -17.70 5.86 -2.15
C ARG A 258 -17.69 5.24 -3.56
N GLY A 259 -16.52 5.06 -4.17
CA GLY A 259 -16.39 4.30 -5.42
C GLY A 259 -17.13 4.94 -6.60
N VAL A 260 -16.88 6.23 -6.87
CA VAL A 260 -17.58 6.97 -7.94
C VAL A 260 -16.68 7.13 -9.16
N GLY A 261 -17.13 6.65 -10.32
CA GLY A 261 -16.47 6.84 -11.61
C GLY A 261 -17.18 7.89 -12.47
N VAL A 262 -16.45 8.91 -12.93
CA VAL A 262 -17.00 9.99 -13.75
C VAL A 262 -16.21 10.09 -15.07
N GLY A 263 -16.92 9.88 -16.17
CA GLY A 263 -16.45 10.12 -17.53
C GLY A 263 -16.44 11.61 -17.90
N PRO A 264 -16.47 11.96 -19.19
CA PRO A 264 -16.46 13.36 -19.63
C PRO A 264 -17.74 14.13 -19.22
N VAL A 265 -17.56 15.31 -18.62
CA VAL A 265 -18.65 16.26 -18.26
C VAL A 265 -18.40 17.61 -18.94
N ARG A 266 -19.42 18.21 -19.57
CA ARG A 266 -19.34 19.52 -20.24
C ARG A 266 -20.55 20.40 -19.97
N GLY A 267 -20.35 21.68 -19.68
CA GLY A 267 -21.43 22.67 -19.49
C GLY A 267 -20.92 24.09 -19.20
N THR A 268 -21.82 25.05 -18.98
CA THR A 268 -21.42 26.44 -18.63
C THR A 268 -20.74 26.50 -17.27
N ALA A 269 -21.33 25.83 -16.28
CA ALA A 269 -20.71 25.43 -15.02
C ALA A 269 -20.66 23.90 -14.99
N ALA A 270 -19.47 23.31 -14.95
CA ALA A 270 -19.33 21.85 -15.00
C ALA A 270 -18.80 21.30 -13.66
N ALA A 271 -19.39 20.21 -13.16
CA ALA A 271 -18.96 19.52 -11.96
C ALA A 271 -18.86 18.00 -12.19
N GLY A 272 -17.78 17.37 -11.74
CA GLY A 272 -17.70 15.91 -11.69
C GLY A 272 -18.57 15.38 -10.54
N VAL A 273 -18.16 15.67 -9.31
CA VAL A 273 -18.90 15.34 -8.09
C VAL A 273 -19.16 16.63 -7.30
N ASP A 274 -20.40 16.87 -6.85
CA ASP A 274 -20.77 18.02 -6.01
C ASP A 274 -21.59 17.56 -4.80
N VAL A 275 -20.96 17.58 -3.63
CA VAL A 275 -21.52 17.18 -2.34
C VAL A 275 -21.79 18.42 -1.48
N LEU A 276 -23.00 18.52 -0.93
CA LEU A 276 -23.33 19.45 0.16
C LEU A 276 -24.04 18.68 1.26
N ALA A 277 -23.55 18.80 2.50
CA ALA A 277 -24.19 18.15 3.65
C ALA A 277 -24.29 19.04 4.89
N GLY A 278 -25.31 18.79 5.72
CA GLY A 278 -25.49 19.44 7.03
C GLY A 278 -24.83 18.71 8.21
N GLY A 279 -24.02 17.68 7.97
CA GLY A 279 -23.38 16.86 9.00
C GLY A 279 -22.08 16.21 8.53
N GLN A 280 -21.77 15.01 9.06
CA GLN A 280 -20.57 14.27 8.66
C GLN A 280 -20.55 14.01 7.14
N VAL A 281 -19.42 14.30 6.51
CA VAL A 281 -19.20 14.02 5.08
C VAL A 281 -17.97 13.16 4.88
N GLU A 282 -18.14 12.10 4.10
CA GLU A 282 -17.06 11.26 3.62
C GLU A 282 -17.18 11.07 2.10
N VAL A 283 -16.15 11.45 1.36
CA VAL A 283 -15.99 11.17 -0.07
C VAL A 283 -14.72 10.34 -0.24
N ALA A 284 -14.83 9.09 -0.68
CA ALA A 284 -13.68 8.19 -0.84
C ALA A 284 -13.66 7.45 -2.20
N GLY A 285 -12.49 7.29 -2.82
CA GLY A 285 -12.34 6.47 -4.03
C GLY A 285 -13.10 7.01 -5.25
N ALA A 286 -13.02 8.32 -5.50
CA ALA A 286 -13.68 8.96 -6.65
C ALA A 286 -12.69 9.18 -7.81
N SER A 287 -13.04 8.76 -9.02
CA SER A 287 -12.24 8.96 -10.23
C SER A 287 -12.97 9.84 -11.24
N VAL A 288 -12.37 10.96 -11.65
CA VAL A 288 -12.95 11.93 -12.58
C VAL A 288 -12.05 12.08 -13.81
N ARG A 289 -12.53 11.64 -14.97
CA ARG A 289 -11.75 11.59 -16.21
C ARG A 289 -11.59 12.95 -16.89
N ALA A 290 -12.67 13.72 -17.04
CA ALA A 290 -12.61 15.04 -17.67
C ALA A 290 -13.82 15.92 -17.32
N VAL A 291 -13.58 17.15 -16.88
CA VAL A 291 -14.62 18.17 -16.67
C VAL A 291 -14.29 19.41 -17.47
N THR A 292 -15.21 19.88 -18.31
CA THR A 292 -15.03 21.05 -19.18
C THR A 292 -16.12 22.09 -18.94
N GLY A 293 -15.73 23.25 -18.41
CA GLY A 293 -16.59 24.40 -18.18
C GLY A 293 -16.48 25.48 -19.26
N GLU A 294 -17.39 26.45 -19.21
CA GLU A 294 -17.34 27.70 -20.00
C GLU A 294 -17.33 28.90 -19.03
N ASP A 295 -18.34 29.78 -19.07
CA ASP A 295 -18.38 31.06 -18.34
C ASP A 295 -18.36 30.96 -16.80
N ASP A 296 -18.94 29.89 -16.25
CA ASP A 296 -19.13 29.70 -14.82
C ASP A 296 -18.08 28.78 -14.17
N GLY A 297 -17.16 28.26 -14.99
CA GLY A 297 -16.02 27.46 -14.54
C GLY A 297 -16.29 25.97 -14.45
N ALA A 298 -15.33 25.25 -13.88
CA ALA A 298 -15.35 23.79 -13.82
C ALA A 298 -14.75 23.30 -12.51
N VAL A 299 -15.36 22.29 -11.90
CA VAL A 299 -14.86 21.65 -10.69
C VAL A 299 -14.81 20.14 -10.85
N GLY A 300 -13.67 19.51 -10.53
CA GLY A 300 -13.57 18.05 -10.52
C GLY A 300 -14.44 17.47 -9.41
N VAL A 301 -14.09 17.75 -8.16
CA VAL A 301 -14.86 17.37 -6.97
C VAL A 301 -15.06 18.58 -6.06
N ARG A 302 -16.30 18.83 -5.68
CA ARG A 302 -16.69 19.87 -4.72
C ARG A 302 -17.34 19.23 -3.50
N VAL A 303 -16.85 19.56 -2.32
CA VAL A 303 -17.40 19.11 -1.05
C VAL A 303 -17.64 20.31 -0.15
N ARG A 304 -18.89 20.47 0.29
CA ARG A 304 -19.29 21.52 1.21
C ARG A 304 -20.01 20.90 2.40
N ALA A 305 -19.65 21.29 3.60
CA ALA A 305 -20.37 20.86 4.80
C ALA A 305 -20.48 22.00 5.82
N SER A 306 -21.55 21.99 6.62
CA SER A 306 -21.58 22.78 7.85
C SER A 306 -20.57 22.24 8.86
N ALA A 307 -20.35 23.01 9.93
CA ALA A 307 -19.61 22.52 11.08
C ALA A 307 -20.21 21.18 11.58
N SER A 308 -19.34 20.29 12.06
CA SER A 308 -19.71 19.03 12.72
C SER A 308 -18.56 18.61 13.64
N ALA A 309 -18.84 17.93 14.75
CA ALA A 309 -17.80 17.33 15.60
C ALA A 309 -17.04 16.18 14.90
N GLN A 310 -17.63 15.61 13.83
CA GLN A 310 -16.98 14.57 13.02
C GLN A 310 -16.14 15.19 11.89
N PRO A 311 -15.06 14.52 11.44
CA PRO A 311 -14.21 15.03 10.38
C PRO A 311 -14.96 15.10 9.04
N LEU A 312 -14.62 16.11 8.24
CA LEU A 312 -14.94 16.14 6.81
C LEU A 312 -13.80 15.44 6.08
N VAL A 313 -14.07 14.30 5.43
CA VAL A 313 -13.05 13.46 4.81
C VAL A 313 -13.22 13.43 3.28
N VAL A 314 -12.14 13.74 2.58
CA VAL A 314 -11.96 13.54 1.13
C VAL A 314 -10.73 12.65 0.95
N ASP A 315 -10.92 11.39 0.55
CA ASP A 315 -9.86 10.38 0.49
C ASP A 315 -9.80 9.72 -0.91
N ASP A 316 -8.61 9.41 -1.40
CA ASP A 316 -8.40 8.66 -2.64
C ASP A 316 -9.21 9.22 -3.85
N VAL A 317 -9.11 10.53 -4.08
CA VAL A 317 -9.79 11.21 -5.20
C VAL A 317 -8.80 11.45 -6.34
N HIS A 318 -9.07 10.87 -7.51
CA HIS A 318 -8.26 11.03 -8.71
C HIS A 318 -8.98 11.87 -9.77
N VAL A 319 -8.45 13.05 -10.08
CA VAL A 319 -8.95 13.94 -11.13
C VAL A 319 -7.93 14.03 -12.26
N GLU A 320 -8.27 13.48 -13.42
CA GLU A 320 -7.41 13.42 -14.59
C GLU A 320 -7.37 14.77 -15.34
N GLN A 321 -8.53 15.43 -15.52
CA GLN A 321 -8.57 16.71 -16.23
C GLN A 321 -9.74 17.61 -15.82
N VAL A 322 -9.47 18.90 -15.55
CA VAL A 322 -10.47 19.96 -15.38
C VAL A 322 -10.04 21.21 -16.14
N THR A 323 -10.91 21.71 -17.02
CA THR A 323 -10.63 22.88 -17.86
C THR A 323 -11.85 23.78 -17.97
N ALA A 324 -11.68 25.10 -18.07
CA ALA A 324 -12.73 25.99 -18.52
C ALA A 324 -12.16 27.07 -19.44
N ALA A 325 -12.76 27.20 -20.63
CA ALA A 325 -12.33 28.19 -21.60
C ALA A 325 -12.56 29.60 -21.05
N ASP A 326 -11.59 30.51 -21.25
CA ASP A 326 -11.70 31.95 -20.96
C ASP A 326 -11.90 32.37 -19.48
N ARG A 327 -12.05 31.42 -18.53
CA ARG A 327 -12.21 31.67 -17.07
C ARG A 327 -11.40 30.71 -16.17
N PRO A 328 -10.08 30.53 -16.37
CA PRO A 328 -9.25 29.62 -15.56
C PRO A 328 -9.32 29.90 -14.05
N GLN A 329 -9.54 31.14 -13.63
CA GLN A 329 -9.71 31.54 -12.22
C GLN A 329 -10.92 30.91 -11.51
N ARG A 330 -11.91 30.39 -12.25
CA ARG A 330 -13.09 29.69 -11.72
C ARG A 330 -12.94 28.16 -11.78
N VAL A 331 -11.77 27.64 -12.16
CA VAL A 331 -11.51 26.21 -12.27
C VAL A 331 -10.89 25.66 -10.99
N ARG A 332 -11.44 24.55 -10.47
CA ARG A 332 -10.95 23.83 -9.30
C ARG A 332 -10.76 22.34 -9.60
N GLY A 333 -9.65 21.74 -9.20
CA GLY A 333 -9.51 20.28 -9.22
C GLY A 333 -10.39 19.66 -8.14
N VAL A 334 -10.03 19.95 -6.89
CA VAL A 334 -10.80 19.64 -5.68
C VAL A 334 -11.07 20.94 -4.92
N GLU A 335 -12.32 21.13 -4.52
CA GLU A 335 -12.79 22.25 -3.71
C GLU A 335 -13.45 21.71 -2.44
N VAL A 336 -12.91 22.06 -1.27
CA VAL A 336 -13.46 21.68 0.03
C VAL A 336 -13.76 22.95 0.81
N ALA A 337 -15.01 23.11 1.25
CA ALA A 337 -15.39 24.19 2.16
C ALA A 337 -16.14 23.65 3.37
N GLY A 338 -15.65 24.00 4.56
CA GLY A 338 -16.19 23.54 5.84
C GLY A 338 -16.39 24.70 6.79
N VAL A 339 -17.22 25.67 6.42
CA VAL A 339 -17.38 26.95 7.15
C VAL A 339 -18.01 26.72 8.52
N VAL A 340 -17.43 27.35 9.54
CA VAL A 340 -17.95 27.40 10.92
C VAL A 340 -18.43 28.84 11.15
N ASP A 341 -19.69 29.04 11.50
CA ASP A 341 -20.18 30.37 11.87
C ASP A 341 -19.69 30.72 13.28
N GLU A 342 -19.18 31.94 13.50
CA GLU A 342 -18.74 32.42 14.83
C GLU A 342 -19.88 32.39 15.86
N ASP A 343 -21.13 32.46 15.39
CA ASP A 343 -22.34 32.41 16.20
C ASP A 343 -23.00 31.01 16.25
N ALA A 344 -22.31 29.93 15.80
CA ALA A 344 -22.87 28.57 15.75
C ALA A 344 -23.30 28.08 17.15
N PRO A 345 -24.61 28.01 17.47
CA PRO A 345 -25.12 27.94 18.85
C PRO A 345 -24.90 26.59 19.55
N TRP A 346 -24.37 25.58 18.84
CA TRP A 346 -24.24 24.20 19.29
C TRP A 346 -22.79 23.71 19.39
N LEU A 347 -21.79 24.50 18.96
CA LEU A 347 -20.43 24.36 19.49
C LEU A 347 -20.41 25.09 20.84
N ASP A 348 -20.50 24.35 21.94
CA ASP A 348 -20.14 24.92 23.24
C ASP A 348 -18.61 25.10 23.31
N ASP A 349 -18.10 25.90 24.26
CA ASP A 349 -16.66 26.08 24.54
C ASP A 349 -15.89 24.74 24.77
N ALA A 350 -16.58 23.59 24.76
CA ALA A 350 -16.05 22.25 25.02
C ALA A 350 -16.03 21.32 23.80
N THR A 351 -16.66 21.66 22.66
CA THR A 351 -16.77 20.78 21.49
C THR A 351 -16.20 21.43 20.24
N ASP A 352 -14.94 21.14 19.92
CA ASP A 352 -14.29 21.62 18.70
C ASP A 352 -14.92 21.01 17.44
N ALA A 353 -14.97 21.80 16.36
CA ALA A 353 -15.34 21.29 15.04
C ALA A 353 -14.28 20.27 14.58
N GLY A 354 -14.71 19.11 14.07
CA GLY A 354 -13.81 18.07 13.60
C GLY A 354 -12.91 18.57 12.46
N PRO A 355 -11.75 17.98 12.19
CA PRO A 355 -10.83 18.47 11.17
C PRO A 355 -11.35 18.26 9.73
N VAL A 356 -10.86 19.06 8.80
CA VAL A 356 -10.97 18.82 7.35
C VAL A 356 -9.76 17.99 6.90
N ARG A 357 -9.99 16.78 6.40
CA ARG A 357 -8.96 15.87 5.90
C ARG A 357 -9.06 15.66 4.40
N VAL A 358 -8.00 15.97 3.68
CA VAL A 358 -7.83 15.68 2.25
C VAL A 358 -6.63 14.74 2.09
N THR A 359 -6.88 13.47 1.81
CA THR A 359 -5.87 12.40 1.80
C THR A 359 -5.79 11.66 0.46
N GLY A 360 -4.57 11.30 0.00
CA GLY A 360 -4.37 10.38 -1.12
C GLY A 360 -4.94 10.87 -2.48
N CYS A 361 -5.06 12.18 -2.69
CA CYS A 361 -5.71 12.72 -3.88
C CYS A 361 -4.71 13.01 -5.01
N VAL A 362 -5.04 12.65 -6.25
CA VAL A 362 -4.19 12.87 -7.44
C VAL A 362 -4.89 13.80 -8.43
N LEU A 363 -4.27 14.93 -8.77
CA LEU A 363 -4.83 15.97 -9.66
C LEU A 363 -3.88 16.23 -10.83
N ARG A 364 -4.20 15.71 -12.02
CA ARG A 364 -3.26 15.73 -13.14
C ARG A 364 -3.26 17.06 -13.91
N ARG A 365 -4.35 17.41 -14.60
CA ARG A 365 -4.38 18.56 -15.52
C ARG A 365 -5.51 19.52 -15.18
N VAL A 366 -5.23 20.59 -14.44
CA VAL A 366 -6.23 21.56 -13.97
C VAL A 366 -5.93 22.96 -14.52
N SER A 367 -6.80 23.58 -15.33
CA SER A 367 -6.49 24.91 -15.89
C SER A 367 -6.56 26.07 -14.87
N GLY A 368 -6.97 25.80 -13.64
CA GLY A 368 -7.11 26.79 -12.55
C GLY A 368 -6.34 26.39 -11.29
N THR A 369 -7.02 26.40 -10.15
CA THR A 369 -6.45 25.98 -8.86
C THR A 369 -6.61 24.47 -8.71
N ALA A 370 -5.53 23.72 -8.44
CA ALA A 370 -5.65 22.27 -8.25
C ALA A 370 -6.44 21.95 -6.98
N LEU A 371 -6.01 22.45 -5.82
CA LEU A 371 -6.70 22.26 -4.54
C LEU A 371 -7.11 23.59 -3.91
N LEU A 372 -8.39 23.72 -3.54
CA LEU A 372 -8.89 24.83 -2.73
C LEU A 372 -9.50 24.26 -1.45
N VAL A 373 -8.98 24.67 -0.30
CA VAL A 373 -9.53 24.32 1.01
C VAL A 373 -9.82 25.61 1.78
N ASP A 374 -11.08 25.79 2.14
CA ASP A 374 -11.55 26.88 2.99
C ASP A 374 -12.27 26.29 4.20
N ALA A 375 -11.53 26.12 5.30
CA ALA A 375 -12.01 25.44 6.50
C ALA A 375 -12.30 26.39 7.67
N ASP A 376 -12.19 27.71 7.44
CA ASP A 376 -12.39 28.75 8.45
C ASP A 376 -11.59 28.48 9.75
N LEU A 377 -12.25 28.34 10.90
CA LEU A 377 -11.64 28.01 12.20
C LEU A 377 -11.34 26.52 12.41
N ARG A 378 -11.45 25.65 11.38
CA ARG A 378 -11.15 24.21 11.54
C ARG A 378 -9.70 23.90 11.28
N ASP A 379 -9.20 22.87 11.95
CA ASP A 379 -7.96 22.21 11.57
C ASP A 379 -8.05 21.62 10.15
N VAL A 380 -6.98 21.78 9.38
CA VAL A 380 -6.85 21.25 8.03
C VAL A 380 -5.66 20.31 7.94
N GLU A 381 -5.90 19.11 7.46
CA GLU A 381 -4.89 18.11 7.14
C GLU A 381 -4.97 17.79 5.64
N VAL A 382 -3.98 18.26 4.88
CA VAL A 382 -3.79 17.89 3.47
C VAL A 382 -2.59 16.97 3.37
N ARG A 383 -2.81 15.75 2.89
CA ARG A 383 -1.77 14.71 2.92
C ARG A 383 -1.81 13.76 1.73
N GLY A 384 -0.65 13.36 1.21
CA GLY A 384 -0.61 12.44 0.06
C GLY A 384 -1.29 13.05 -1.17
N VAL A 385 -1.24 14.37 -1.30
CA VAL A 385 -1.88 15.09 -2.41
C VAL A 385 -0.86 15.39 -3.49
N GLU A 386 -1.16 14.93 -4.70
CA GLU A 386 -0.31 15.10 -5.86
C GLU A 386 -0.98 16.00 -6.88
N THR A 387 -0.25 17.01 -7.35
CA THR A 387 -0.70 17.90 -8.41
C THR A 387 0.38 18.07 -9.45
N TRP A 388 0.01 17.92 -10.72
CA TRP A 388 0.98 17.78 -11.80
C TRP A 388 1.04 18.92 -12.77
N THR A 389 -0.09 19.56 -13.07
CA THR A 389 -0.09 20.79 -13.87
C THR A 389 -1.30 21.63 -13.52
N ALA A 390 -1.05 22.84 -13.04
CA ALA A 390 -2.11 23.78 -12.67
C ALA A 390 -1.74 25.26 -12.87
N ALA A 391 -2.73 26.15 -13.02
CA ALA A 391 -2.45 27.59 -12.98
C ALA A 391 -2.05 28.04 -11.56
N ARG A 392 -2.67 27.46 -10.53
CA ARG A 392 -2.31 27.64 -9.12
C ARG A 392 -2.24 26.26 -8.44
N ALA A 393 -1.20 26.03 -7.65
CA ALA A 393 -1.03 24.79 -6.88
C ALA A 393 -2.19 24.59 -5.90
N ALA A 394 -2.22 25.37 -4.83
CA ALA A 394 -3.30 25.33 -3.87
C ALA A 394 -3.54 26.68 -3.18
N SER A 395 -4.71 26.80 -2.55
CA SER A 395 -5.02 27.82 -1.55
C SER A 395 -5.66 27.12 -0.36
N VAL A 396 -5.04 27.23 0.82
CA VAL A 396 -5.44 26.49 2.02
C VAL A 396 -5.58 27.45 3.19
N ARG A 397 -6.77 27.47 3.80
CA ARG A 397 -7.12 28.27 4.97
C ARG A 397 -7.77 27.40 6.04
N GLY A 398 -7.39 27.63 7.29
CA GLY A 398 -7.80 26.88 8.47
C GLY A 398 -7.14 27.46 9.73
N GLU A 399 -7.47 26.94 10.91
CA GLU A 399 -6.84 27.35 12.16
C GLU A 399 -5.40 26.80 12.27
N ARG A 400 -5.26 25.47 12.19
CA ARG A 400 -3.96 24.78 12.08
C ARG A 400 -3.92 24.01 10.77
N VAL A 401 -2.95 24.34 9.93
CA VAL A 401 -2.80 23.72 8.60
C VAL A 401 -1.59 22.79 8.63
N LEU A 402 -1.84 21.50 8.43
CA LEU A 402 -0.84 20.48 8.13
C LEU A 402 -0.83 20.20 6.63
N LEU A 403 0.25 20.56 5.95
CA LEU A 403 0.54 20.15 4.58
C LEU A 403 1.64 19.10 4.61
N ALA A 404 1.31 17.87 4.24
CA ALA A 404 2.18 16.70 4.41
C ALA A 404 2.23 15.84 3.15
N GLU A 405 3.36 15.15 2.89
CA GLU A 405 3.48 14.15 1.81
C GLU A 405 2.85 14.63 0.48
N SER A 406 3.16 15.87 0.09
CA SER A 406 2.44 16.53 -1.00
C SER A 406 3.37 16.95 -2.12
N THR A 407 2.90 16.79 -3.35
CA THR A 407 3.66 17.13 -4.56
C THR A 407 2.92 18.16 -5.37
N TRP A 408 3.59 19.27 -5.65
CA TRP A 408 3.09 20.36 -6.44
C TRP A 408 4.08 20.64 -7.56
N HIS A 409 3.81 20.08 -8.73
CA HIS A 409 4.72 20.18 -9.86
C HIS A 409 4.09 20.99 -11.00
N ARG A 410 4.91 21.81 -11.68
CA ARG A 410 4.57 22.56 -12.91
C ARG A 410 3.31 23.40 -12.76
N THR A 411 3.36 24.35 -11.83
CA THR A 411 2.26 25.27 -11.56
C THR A 411 2.56 26.70 -11.98
N GLY A 412 1.53 27.49 -12.29
CA GLY A 412 1.71 28.92 -12.60
C GLY A 412 2.19 29.71 -11.38
N THR A 413 1.51 29.52 -10.24
CA THR A 413 1.88 30.04 -8.92
C THR A 413 1.98 28.93 -7.88
N GLY A 414 2.73 29.18 -6.82
CA GLY A 414 2.93 28.28 -5.69
C GLY A 414 1.69 28.07 -4.81
N VAL A 415 1.90 27.47 -3.64
CA VAL A 415 0.86 27.17 -2.65
C VAL A 415 0.61 28.41 -1.79
N GLU A 416 -0.64 28.86 -1.67
CA GLU A 416 -1.06 29.97 -0.80
C GLU A 416 -1.61 29.41 0.52
N VAL A 417 -1.12 29.91 1.66
CA VAL A 417 -1.52 29.44 2.99
C VAL A 417 -1.80 30.61 3.94
N GLY A 418 -2.90 30.49 4.69
CA GLY A 418 -3.17 31.32 5.87
C GLY A 418 -4.23 32.42 5.72
N PRO A 419 -4.55 33.12 6.82
CA PRO A 419 -3.85 33.13 8.12
C PRO A 419 -4.06 31.84 8.92
N CYS A 420 -2.99 31.26 9.50
CA CYS A 420 -3.06 30.01 10.27
C CYS A 420 -1.77 29.74 11.09
N THR A 421 -1.76 28.67 11.88
CA THR A 421 -0.51 28.00 12.29
C THR A 421 -0.14 26.93 11.27
N LEU A 422 0.96 27.12 10.53
CA LEU A 422 1.40 26.23 9.46
C LEU A 422 2.42 25.21 9.95
N THR A 423 2.13 23.94 9.68
CA THR A 423 3.09 22.82 9.69
C THR A 423 3.24 22.27 8.27
N LEU A 424 4.42 22.44 7.69
CA LEU A 424 4.76 21.97 6.35
C LEU A 424 5.81 20.87 6.45
N VAL A 425 5.46 19.66 6.02
CA VAL A 425 6.32 18.47 6.14
C VAL A 425 6.29 17.69 4.82
N ASP A 426 7.41 17.13 4.37
CA ASP A 426 7.45 16.25 3.19
C ASP A 426 6.74 16.82 1.95
N ALA A 427 7.00 18.09 1.67
CA ALA A 427 6.34 18.80 0.59
C ALA A 427 7.33 19.14 -0.52
N LEU A 428 7.00 18.74 -1.75
CA LEU A 428 7.80 19.04 -2.93
C LEU A 428 7.06 20.05 -3.81
N VAL A 429 7.59 21.27 -3.94
CA VAL A 429 7.00 22.34 -4.77
C VAL A 429 7.97 22.78 -5.87
N THR A 430 7.67 22.43 -7.13
CA THR A 430 8.66 22.45 -8.21
C THR A 430 8.05 22.90 -9.54
N GLY A 431 8.85 23.49 -10.43
CA GLY A 431 8.36 23.97 -11.73
C GLY A 431 7.36 25.13 -11.61
N VAL A 432 7.45 25.96 -10.56
CA VAL A 432 6.60 27.14 -10.38
C VAL A 432 7.03 28.25 -11.35
N VAL A 433 6.12 28.66 -12.24
CA VAL A 433 6.42 29.59 -13.34
C VAL A 433 6.66 31.01 -12.82
N THR A 434 5.81 31.51 -11.91
CA THR A 434 5.85 32.90 -11.40
C THR A 434 5.73 32.94 -9.88
N GLY A 435 6.60 33.73 -9.25
CA GLY A 435 6.54 33.99 -7.82
C GLY A 435 7.18 32.90 -6.94
N PRO A 436 6.99 33.03 -5.62
CA PRO A 436 7.46 32.09 -4.60
C PRO A 436 6.81 30.70 -4.71
N ALA A 437 7.48 29.68 -4.17
CA ALA A 437 6.95 28.32 -4.08
C ALA A 437 5.83 28.22 -3.03
N LEU A 438 5.93 28.99 -1.94
CA LEU A 438 4.93 29.11 -0.90
C LEU A 438 4.65 30.60 -0.62
N VAL A 439 3.38 30.98 -0.65
CA VAL A 439 2.91 32.32 -0.30
C VAL A 439 2.22 32.21 1.05
N LEU A 440 2.76 32.90 2.05
CA LEU A 440 2.16 32.97 3.38
C LEU A 440 1.38 34.27 3.56
N ASP A 441 0.19 34.18 4.14
CA ASP A 441 -0.50 35.34 4.69
C ASP A 441 0.35 35.98 5.81
N PRO A 442 0.41 37.32 5.92
CA PRO A 442 1.22 38.01 6.94
C PRO A 442 0.93 37.61 8.39
N GLN A 443 -0.25 37.09 8.70
CA GLN A 443 -0.62 36.64 10.05
C GLN A 443 -0.34 35.15 10.27
N THR A 444 0.26 34.45 9.30
CA THR A 444 0.60 33.03 9.42
C THR A 444 1.80 32.83 10.32
N GLU A 445 1.64 32.02 11.36
CA GLU A 445 2.75 31.56 12.20
C GLU A 445 3.26 30.21 11.69
N VAL A 446 4.54 30.14 11.37
CA VAL A 446 5.17 28.94 10.84
C VAL A 446 5.72 28.14 12.02
N ALA A 447 5.01 27.07 12.40
CA ALA A 447 5.40 26.22 13.52
C ALA A 447 6.55 25.27 13.13
N VAL A 448 6.40 24.55 12.02
CA VAL A 448 7.37 23.56 11.55
C VAL A 448 7.48 23.59 10.03
N VAL A 449 8.72 23.57 9.54
CA VAL A 449 9.05 23.31 8.14
C VAL A 449 10.12 22.22 8.14
N ALA A 450 9.78 21.02 7.67
CA ALA A 450 10.69 19.88 7.65
C ALA A 450 10.61 19.16 6.31
N ALA A 451 11.76 18.86 5.68
CA ALA A 451 11.82 18.20 4.36
C ALA A 451 10.88 18.82 3.30
N ALA A 452 10.77 20.15 3.32
CA ALA A 452 10.05 20.92 2.33
C ALA A 452 11.03 21.52 1.32
N TYR A 453 10.81 21.23 0.04
CA TYR A 453 11.74 21.55 -1.05
C TYR A 453 11.07 22.44 -2.09
N GLY A 454 11.80 23.47 -2.53
CA GLY A 454 11.33 24.46 -3.49
C GLY A 454 12.40 24.83 -4.52
N GLU A 455 12.04 24.88 -5.80
CA GLU A 455 12.96 25.32 -6.87
C GLU A 455 13.23 26.84 -6.84
N ARG A 456 12.29 27.62 -6.27
CA ARG A 456 12.44 29.06 -6.00
C ARG A 456 12.19 29.31 -4.51
N PRO A 457 13.23 29.24 -3.66
CA PRO A 457 13.08 29.37 -2.23
C PRO A 457 12.56 30.76 -1.85
N ASP A 458 11.65 30.79 -0.88
CA ASP A 458 10.98 32.02 -0.47
C ASP A 458 11.88 32.83 0.47
N ALA A 459 12.02 34.12 0.20
CA ALA A 459 12.83 35.03 1.00
C ALA A 459 12.17 35.25 2.38
N GLY A 460 12.39 34.33 3.30
CA GLY A 460 11.86 34.37 4.66
C GLY A 460 11.59 33.00 5.27
N LEU A 461 11.35 31.99 4.44
CA LEU A 461 11.18 30.60 4.88
C LEU A 461 12.43 29.78 4.55
N ARG A 462 12.88 28.92 5.47
CA ARG A 462 14.00 27.99 5.20
C ARG A 462 13.56 26.80 4.34
N LEU A 463 12.90 27.03 3.21
CA LEU A 463 12.72 25.98 2.21
C LEU A 463 14.09 25.60 1.67
N SER A 464 14.40 24.31 1.72
CA SER A 464 15.67 23.82 1.18
C SER A 464 15.59 23.86 -0.34
N ALA A 465 16.61 24.42 -0.98
CA ALA A 465 16.77 24.23 -2.42
C ALA A 465 16.98 22.73 -2.69
N LEU A 466 16.41 22.22 -3.77
CA LEU A 466 16.73 20.88 -4.22
C LEU A 466 18.25 20.78 -4.47
N PRO A 467 18.89 19.64 -4.15
CA PRO A 467 20.30 19.42 -4.49
C PRO A 467 20.49 19.66 -5.98
N THR A 468 21.52 20.43 -6.36
CA THR A 468 21.73 20.97 -7.71
C THR A 468 21.69 19.91 -8.82
N ALA A 469 20.53 19.71 -9.45
CA ALA A 469 20.34 19.05 -10.74
C ALA A 469 19.36 19.90 -11.59
N PRO A 470 19.59 20.09 -12.90
CA PRO A 470 18.80 21.02 -13.72
C PRO A 470 17.38 20.52 -14.06
N ALA A 471 17.00 19.31 -13.65
CA ALA A 471 15.65 18.77 -13.73
C ALA A 471 15.48 17.68 -12.66
N LEU A 472 14.32 17.66 -11.99
CA LEU A 472 13.95 16.56 -11.08
C LEU A 472 13.93 15.23 -11.85
N PRO A 473 14.36 14.12 -11.23
CA PRO A 473 14.43 12.81 -11.85
C PRO A 473 13.03 12.21 -11.92
N TYR A 474 12.21 12.68 -12.86
CA TYR A 474 10.93 12.06 -13.15
C TYR A 474 11.09 10.95 -14.21
N VAL A 475 10.23 9.93 -14.18
CA VAL A 475 10.26 8.80 -15.13
C VAL A 475 10.10 9.27 -16.58
N ASP A 476 9.18 10.20 -16.83
CA ASP A 476 9.13 11.06 -18.02
C ASP A 476 8.71 12.48 -17.57
N PRO A 477 9.66 13.42 -17.45
CA PRO A 477 9.40 14.75 -16.93
C PRO A 477 8.54 15.58 -17.87
N GLY A 478 8.37 15.23 -19.16
CA GLY A 478 7.72 16.10 -20.14
C GLY A 478 8.34 17.51 -20.24
N PRO A 479 7.71 18.46 -20.96
CA PRO A 479 8.26 19.80 -21.13
C PRO A 479 8.16 20.64 -19.85
N ALA A 480 9.24 21.36 -19.52
CA ALA A 480 9.27 22.27 -18.37
C ALA A 480 8.33 23.48 -18.57
N GLY A 481 7.40 23.69 -17.63
CA GLY A 481 6.47 24.81 -17.63
C GLY A 481 5.01 24.44 -17.95
N VAL A 482 4.08 25.29 -17.54
CA VAL A 482 2.64 25.10 -17.81
C VAL A 482 2.38 25.30 -19.32
N PRO A 483 1.79 24.33 -20.03
CA PRO A 483 1.40 24.50 -21.42
C PRO A 483 0.55 25.75 -21.64
N ASP A 484 0.85 26.55 -22.67
CA ASP A 484 0.08 27.76 -23.04
C ASP A 484 -1.43 27.49 -23.16
N ALA A 485 -1.80 26.26 -23.56
CA ALA A 485 -3.18 25.80 -23.62
C ALA A 485 -3.89 25.85 -22.26
N LEU A 486 -3.24 25.47 -21.14
CA LEU A 486 -3.85 25.58 -19.80
C LEU A 486 -4.03 27.02 -19.37
N GLY A 487 -3.05 27.89 -19.65
CA GLY A 487 -3.18 29.33 -19.38
C GLY A 487 -4.34 29.99 -20.14
N GLN A 488 -4.74 29.40 -21.27
CA GLN A 488 -5.89 29.80 -22.08
C GLN A 488 -7.18 29.03 -21.73
N GLY A 489 -7.17 28.14 -20.73
CA GLY A 489 -8.34 27.33 -20.34
C GLY A 489 -8.68 26.20 -21.31
N ARG A 490 -7.74 25.79 -22.18
CA ARG A 490 -7.92 24.83 -23.26
C ARG A 490 -7.36 23.44 -22.93
N PHE A 491 -7.81 22.44 -23.70
CA PHE A 491 -7.34 21.05 -23.61
C PHE A 491 -5.82 20.95 -23.83
N VAL A 492 -5.17 20.13 -23.00
CA VAL A 492 -3.76 19.78 -23.14
C VAL A 492 -3.66 18.41 -23.81
N PRO A 493 -2.78 18.22 -24.81
CA PRO A 493 -2.52 16.91 -25.38
C PRO A 493 -2.17 15.88 -24.30
N THR A 494 -2.64 14.64 -24.47
CA THR A 494 -2.25 13.49 -23.67
C THR A 494 -0.84 13.07 -24.08
N ALA A 495 0.17 13.83 -23.66
CA ALA A 495 1.55 13.34 -23.73
C ALA A 495 1.71 12.22 -22.70
N ALA A 496 2.54 11.22 -23.02
CA ALA A 496 2.80 10.04 -22.19
C ALA A 496 3.69 10.35 -20.98
N VAL A 497 3.36 11.40 -20.23
CA VAL A 497 4.20 11.98 -19.19
C VAL A 497 3.99 11.22 -17.87
N ASP A 498 5.02 10.53 -17.39
CA ASP A 498 5.09 9.83 -16.11
C ASP A 498 5.89 10.67 -15.11
N LEU A 499 5.16 11.45 -14.31
CA LEU A 499 5.77 12.41 -13.40
C LEU A 499 6.13 11.81 -12.05
N ARG A 500 6.16 10.47 -11.91
CA ARG A 500 6.68 9.85 -10.69
C ARG A 500 8.18 10.05 -10.61
N LEU A 501 8.70 10.25 -9.40
CA LEU A 501 10.13 10.31 -9.17
C LEU A 501 10.73 8.93 -9.52
N SER A 502 11.78 8.93 -10.34
CA SER A 502 12.56 7.75 -10.71
C SER A 502 13.76 7.51 -9.79
N ASP A 503 14.00 8.42 -8.84
CA ASP A 503 15.15 8.42 -7.94
C ASP A 503 14.71 8.33 -6.47
N ASP A 504 15.24 7.32 -5.78
CA ASP A 504 15.05 7.07 -4.34
C ASP A 504 15.68 8.17 -3.47
N ALA A 505 16.64 8.96 -3.97
CA ALA A 505 17.33 9.97 -3.19
C ALA A 505 16.40 11.08 -2.66
N VAL A 506 15.37 11.46 -3.44
CA VAL A 506 14.37 12.43 -2.99
C VAL A 506 13.41 11.80 -1.99
N HIS A 507 13.06 10.52 -2.17
CA HIS A 507 12.28 9.77 -1.19
C HIS A 507 13.04 9.56 0.13
N ALA A 508 14.38 9.48 0.09
CA ALA A 508 15.23 9.39 1.28
C ALA A 508 15.25 10.68 2.12
N LEU A 509 14.77 11.81 1.57
CA LEU A 509 14.63 13.07 2.28
C LEU A 509 13.31 13.16 3.07
N ALA A 510 12.44 12.14 2.96
CA ALA A 510 11.16 12.10 3.64
C ALA A 510 11.32 11.98 5.17
N VAL A 511 10.59 12.79 5.91
CA VAL A 511 10.58 12.85 7.37
C VAL A 511 9.18 12.55 7.90
N PRO A 512 9.07 11.92 9.08
CA PRO A 512 7.77 11.54 9.63
C PRO A 512 6.84 12.75 9.79
N VAL A 513 5.60 12.58 9.35
CA VAL A 513 4.56 13.60 9.46
C VAL A 513 4.01 13.61 10.89
N PRO A 514 3.82 14.78 11.52
CA PRO A 514 3.19 14.87 12.83
C PRO A 514 1.82 14.20 12.85
N GLY A 515 1.57 13.36 13.86
CA GLY A 515 0.32 12.59 13.95
C GLY A 515 0.35 11.25 13.23
N ASP A 516 1.44 10.93 12.52
CA ASP A 516 1.67 9.55 12.11
C ASP A 516 1.86 8.66 13.31
N GLY A 517 0.82 7.84 13.50
CA GLY A 517 1.03 6.54 14.06
C GLY A 517 2.04 5.84 13.19
N ASP A 518 2.65 4.90 13.85
CA ASP A 518 3.83 4.34 13.33
C ASP A 518 3.65 3.70 11.91
N GLY A 519 2.43 3.38 11.58
CA GLY A 519 1.99 2.70 10.39
C GLY A 519 2.21 3.27 8.97
N ARG A 520 2.97 4.33 8.68
CA ARG A 520 3.06 4.86 7.30
C ARG A 520 4.43 4.85 6.61
N THR A 521 4.42 4.76 5.28
CA THR A 521 5.62 4.80 4.42
C THR A 521 5.91 6.27 4.12
N ARG A 522 7.01 6.79 4.65
CA ARG A 522 7.45 8.17 4.42
C ARG A 522 7.84 8.33 2.96
N GLN A 523 7.21 9.27 2.28
CA GLN A 523 7.45 9.51 0.87
C GLN A 523 7.31 11.01 0.62
N VAL A 524 8.36 11.59 0.03
CA VAL A 524 8.30 12.91 -0.61
C VAL A 524 8.08 12.67 -2.08
N GLY A 525 7.00 13.17 -2.66
CA GLY A 525 6.71 12.92 -4.07
C GLY A 525 5.38 12.20 -4.30
N ALA A 526 5.22 11.67 -5.50
CA ALA A 526 4.04 10.90 -5.88
C ALA A 526 4.07 9.47 -5.39
N GLN A 527 2.95 9.01 -4.84
CA GLN A 527 2.72 7.63 -4.49
C GLN A 527 2.66 6.77 -5.76
N PRO A 528 3.23 5.55 -5.74
CA PRO A 528 2.97 4.60 -6.81
C PRO A 528 1.46 4.36 -6.89
N PRO A 529 0.85 4.33 -8.10
CA PRO A 529 -0.57 4.01 -8.21
C PRO A 529 -0.77 2.67 -7.50
N ALA A 530 -1.66 2.66 -6.51
CA ALA A 530 -2.06 1.43 -5.84
C ALA A 530 -2.36 0.39 -6.92
N ALA A 531 -1.86 -0.84 -6.74
CA ALA A 531 -2.19 -1.95 -7.62
C ALA A 531 -3.67 -1.88 -7.97
N ALA A 532 -3.99 -1.91 -9.27
CA ALA A 532 -5.36 -1.79 -9.76
C ALA A 532 -6.27 -2.64 -8.86
N PRO A 533 -7.39 -2.10 -8.33
CA PRO A 533 -8.28 -2.87 -7.49
C PRO A 533 -8.75 -4.07 -8.30
N VAL A 534 -8.23 -5.25 -7.93
CA VAL A 534 -8.80 -6.52 -8.34
C VAL A 534 -10.19 -6.50 -7.74
N CYS A 535 -11.21 -6.50 -8.61
CA CYS A 535 -12.60 -6.67 -8.23
C CYS A 535 -12.74 -7.89 -7.33
N ASP A 536 -13.01 -7.67 -6.05
CA ASP A 536 -13.57 -8.69 -5.17
C ASP A 536 -14.79 -8.13 -4.45
N LEU A 537 -15.93 -8.27 -5.13
CA LEU A 537 -17.25 -8.20 -4.52
C LEU A 537 -17.42 -9.37 -3.54
N ARG A 538 -17.44 -9.09 -2.24
CA ARG A 538 -18.18 -9.92 -1.27
C ARG A 538 -18.88 -9.07 -0.22
N ASP A 539 -20.21 -9.04 -0.34
CA ASP A 539 -21.14 -9.04 0.79
C ASP A 539 -22.16 -10.16 0.47
N PRO A 540 -22.42 -11.08 1.41
CA PRO A 540 -23.53 -10.84 2.34
C PRO A 540 -23.21 -11.27 3.79
N LEU A 541 -23.57 -10.45 4.77
CA LEU A 541 -24.59 -10.78 5.79
C LEU A 541 -24.77 -9.67 6.85
N GLU A 542 -26.04 -9.38 7.13
CA GLU A 542 -26.53 -8.50 8.20
C GLU A 542 -26.28 -9.07 9.61
N VAL A 543 -25.87 -8.20 10.54
CA VAL A 543 -25.86 -8.48 11.99
C VAL A 543 -27.29 -8.31 12.53
N PRO A 544 -27.87 -9.26 13.30
CA PRO A 544 -29.19 -9.11 13.89
C PRO A 544 -29.19 -7.98 14.93
N GLN A 545 -30.18 -7.08 14.90
CA GLN A 545 -30.44 -6.15 15.99
C GLN A 545 -31.55 -6.69 16.90
N ASP A 546 -31.25 -6.81 18.20
CA ASP A 546 -32.22 -7.13 19.25
C ASP A 546 -33.17 -5.95 19.54
N PRO A 547 -34.40 -6.22 20.03
CA PRO A 547 -35.43 -5.21 20.28
C PRO A 547 -35.15 -4.36 21.54
N PRO A 548 -35.65 -3.10 21.61
CA PRO A 548 -35.41 -2.20 22.74
C PRO A 548 -36.21 -2.55 24.00
N GLU A 549 -35.54 -2.49 25.15
CA GLU A 549 -36.08 -2.67 26.51
C GLU A 549 -36.64 -1.35 27.10
N PRO A 550 -37.63 -1.36 28.01
CA PRO A 550 -38.25 -0.14 28.59
C PRO A 550 -37.34 0.63 29.56
N PRO A 551 -37.59 1.92 29.83
CA PRO A 551 -36.68 2.77 30.60
C PRO A 551 -36.60 2.39 32.08
N ALA A 552 -35.36 2.32 32.58
CA ALA A 552 -35.05 2.15 34.00
C ALA A 552 -35.00 3.51 34.74
N ALA A 553 -35.35 3.47 36.03
CA ALA A 553 -35.27 4.60 36.97
C ALA A 553 -33.83 5.14 37.13
N PRO A 554 -33.63 6.41 37.52
CA PRO A 554 -32.32 7.06 37.49
C PRO A 554 -31.31 6.38 38.43
N GLY A 555 -30.26 5.82 37.81
CA GLY A 555 -29.03 5.40 38.47
C GLY A 555 -28.09 6.58 38.77
N PRO A 556 -26.91 6.33 39.36
CA PRO A 556 -25.93 7.37 39.65
C PRO A 556 -25.53 8.13 38.38
N VAL A 557 -25.37 9.46 38.49
CA VAL A 557 -24.80 10.30 37.43
C VAL A 557 -23.36 9.86 37.19
N ILE A 558 -23.16 9.01 36.19
CA ILE A 558 -21.83 8.64 35.68
C ILE A 558 -21.67 9.40 34.38
N ASP A 559 -20.98 10.53 34.47
CA ASP A 559 -20.50 11.21 33.27
C ASP A 559 -19.12 10.64 32.91
N ARG A 560 -19.05 9.97 31.75
CA ARG A 560 -17.83 9.32 31.26
C ARG A 560 -16.93 10.30 30.50
N THR A 561 -17.39 11.51 30.20
CA THR A 561 -16.61 12.53 29.48
C THR A 561 -15.86 13.47 30.43
N ALA A 562 -16.22 13.47 31.71
CA ALA A 562 -15.52 14.23 32.75
C ALA A 562 -14.09 13.70 32.98
N LYS A 563 -13.13 14.30 32.27
CA LYS A 563 -11.72 13.91 32.28
C LYS A 563 -10.79 14.99 32.85
N ASP A 564 -11.27 16.21 33.00
CA ASP A 564 -10.53 17.35 33.51
C ASP A 564 -11.05 17.79 34.89
N ALA A 565 -10.27 18.62 35.58
CA ALA A 565 -10.65 19.09 36.92
C ALA A 565 -12.01 19.82 36.92
N ARG A 566 -12.41 20.49 35.83
CA ARG A 566 -13.68 21.21 35.76
C ARG A 566 -14.87 20.27 35.56
N GLY A 567 -14.77 19.32 34.63
CA GLY A 567 -15.79 18.30 34.41
C GLY A 567 -15.97 17.41 35.64
N LEU A 568 -14.88 16.97 36.26
CA LEU A 568 -14.92 16.18 37.50
C LEU A 568 -15.57 16.97 38.64
N LEU A 569 -15.26 18.26 38.77
CA LEU A 569 -15.90 19.15 39.73
C LEU A 569 -17.39 19.32 39.45
N ALA A 570 -17.80 19.45 38.19
CA ALA A 570 -19.20 19.57 37.78
C ALA A 570 -19.99 18.31 38.14
N VAL A 571 -19.45 17.12 37.86
CA VAL A 571 -20.04 15.83 38.25
C VAL A 571 -20.15 15.72 39.78
N MET A 572 -19.10 16.10 40.49
CA MET A 572 -19.10 16.08 41.96
C MET A 572 -20.09 17.09 42.56
N ARG A 573 -20.24 18.28 41.98
CA ARG A 573 -21.23 19.29 42.41
C ARG A 573 -22.66 18.85 42.09
N ALA A 574 -22.91 18.27 40.91
CA ALA A 574 -24.20 17.70 40.54
C ALA A 574 -24.58 16.55 41.49
N ARG A 575 -23.60 15.72 41.86
CA ARG A 575 -23.78 14.66 42.86
C ARG A 575 -24.03 15.24 44.25
N ALA A 576 -23.28 16.25 44.67
CA ALA A 576 -23.45 16.91 45.96
C ALA A 576 -24.85 17.54 46.09
N ALA A 577 -25.36 18.20 45.05
CA ALA A 577 -26.70 18.77 45.01
C ALA A 577 -27.81 17.72 45.17
N GLY A 578 -27.60 16.50 44.66
CA GLY A 578 -28.55 15.39 44.82
C GLY A 578 -28.45 14.64 46.15
N VAL A 579 -27.30 14.70 46.84
CA VAL A 579 -27.01 13.90 48.05
C VAL A 579 -27.10 14.74 49.34
N LEU A 580 -26.88 16.06 49.25
CA LEU A 580 -26.91 16.99 50.38
C LEU A 580 -28.12 17.93 50.26
N PRO A 581 -29.31 17.55 50.75
CA PRO A 581 -30.50 18.37 50.64
C PRO A 581 -30.32 19.70 51.39
N GLY A 582 -30.46 20.81 50.66
CA GLY A 582 -30.31 22.18 51.18
C GLY A 582 -28.91 22.78 51.03
N TRP A 583 -27.94 22.04 50.49
CA TRP A 583 -26.65 22.62 50.12
C TRP A 583 -26.81 23.50 48.88
N VAL A 584 -26.53 24.79 49.05
CA VAL A 584 -26.50 25.79 47.97
C VAL A 584 -25.13 26.45 48.04
N PRO A 585 -24.33 26.45 46.95
CA PRO A 585 -23.05 27.14 46.93
C PRO A 585 -23.30 28.63 47.19
N THR A 586 -22.78 29.15 48.30
CA THR A 586 -23.00 30.55 48.68
C THR A 586 -21.94 31.47 48.10
N ASP A 587 -20.68 31.03 48.00
CA ASP A 587 -19.58 31.78 47.39
C ASP A 587 -18.41 30.84 46.98
N ALA A 588 -17.40 31.41 46.32
CA ALA A 588 -16.19 30.69 45.93
C ALA A 588 -15.26 30.34 47.11
N ALA A 589 -15.49 30.89 48.30
CA ALA A 589 -14.72 30.62 49.51
C ALA A 589 -15.38 29.54 50.40
N ASP A 590 -16.50 28.96 49.96
CA ASP A 590 -17.15 27.86 50.64
C ASP A 590 -16.18 26.67 50.77
N LEU A 591 -16.01 26.20 52.00
CA LEU A 591 -15.08 25.11 52.31
C LEU A 591 -15.44 23.84 51.55
N THR A 592 -16.73 23.56 51.38
CA THR A 592 -17.20 22.39 50.63
C THR A 592 -16.78 22.50 49.17
N THR A 593 -16.99 23.68 48.58
CA THR A 593 -16.59 24.00 47.22
C THR A 593 -15.07 23.90 47.01
N THR A 594 -14.27 24.42 47.94
CA THR A 594 -12.79 24.36 47.91
C THR A 594 -12.27 22.92 47.99
N LEU A 595 -12.89 22.07 48.83
CA LEU A 595 -12.52 20.66 48.94
C LEU A 595 -12.87 19.88 47.68
N LEU A 596 -14.02 20.14 47.06
CA LEU A 596 -14.39 19.54 45.79
C LEU A 596 -13.41 19.94 44.68
N GLU A 597 -12.95 21.20 44.65
CA GLU A 597 -11.94 21.69 43.70
C GLU A 597 -10.58 21.00 43.88
N LEU A 598 -10.11 20.85 45.11
CA LEU A 598 -8.86 20.13 45.42
C LEU A 598 -8.92 18.66 45.02
N VAL A 599 -10.04 17.99 45.31
CA VAL A 599 -10.25 16.58 44.92
C VAL A 599 -10.32 16.46 43.39
N ALA A 600 -11.03 17.37 42.72
CA ALA A 600 -11.10 17.39 41.26
C ALA A 600 -9.73 17.59 40.61
N HIS A 601 -8.91 18.52 41.13
CA HIS A 601 -7.53 18.69 40.66
C HIS A 601 -6.66 17.46 40.89
N ARG A 602 -6.81 16.77 42.03
CA ARG A 602 -6.07 15.54 42.27
C ARG A 602 -6.52 14.40 41.36
N LEU A 603 -7.82 14.27 41.13
CA LEU A 603 -8.40 13.26 40.24
C LEU A 603 -8.01 13.50 38.78
N ASP A 604 -7.93 14.76 38.33
CA ASP A 604 -7.39 15.14 37.03
C ASP A 604 -5.93 14.67 36.85
N ARG A 605 -5.05 14.95 37.82
CA ARG A 605 -3.66 14.45 37.79
C ARG A 605 -3.52 12.93 37.85
N ILE A 606 -4.51 12.23 38.39
CA ILE A 606 -4.57 10.76 38.39
C ILE A 606 -5.10 10.30 37.03
N GLY A 607 -6.14 10.94 36.49
CA GLY A 607 -6.70 10.71 35.17
C GLY A 607 -5.65 10.85 34.08
N TYR A 608 -4.86 11.91 34.09
CA TYR A 608 -3.72 12.09 33.18
C TYR A 608 -2.72 10.93 33.24
N ARG A 609 -2.37 10.47 34.46
CA ARG A 609 -1.45 9.33 34.62
C ARG A 609 -2.06 8.01 34.17
N GLN A 610 -3.37 7.84 34.34
CA GLN A 610 -4.09 6.69 33.82
C GLN A 610 -4.16 6.72 32.30
N ASP A 611 -4.40 7.88 31.70
CA ASP A 611 -4.45 8.04 30.24
C ASP A 611 -3.05 7.85 29.61
N ASP A 612 -1.97 8.32 30.23
CA ASP A 612 -0.58 8.01 29.80
C ASP A 612 -0.29 6.51 29.90
N ALA A 613 -0.65 5.88 31.03
CA ALA A 613 -0.48 4.43 31.20
C ALA A 613 -1.32 3.62 30.19
N LEU A 614 -2.57 4.03 29.91
CA LEU A 614 -3.43 3.39 28.93
C LEU A 614 -2.92 3.59 27.51
N THR A 615 -2.36 4.77 27.20
CA THR A 615 -1.71 5.05 25.92
C THR A 615 -0.55 4.09 25.71
N GLU A 616 0.31 3.92 26.72
CA GLU A 616 1.46 3.02 26.66
C GLU A 616 1.08 1.52 26.71
N ALA A 617 -0.08 1.16 27.27
CA ALA A 617 -0.52 -0.23 27.43
C ALA A 617 -1.03 -0.92 26.15
N TYR A 618 -1.15 -0.19 25.04
CA TYR A 618 -1.59 -0.75 23.76
C TYR A 618 -0.58 -0.40 22.67
N LEU A 619 -0.08 -1.43 21.98
CA LEU A 619 0.94 -1.29 20.94
C LEU A 619 0.65 -0.16 19.94
N LEU A 620 -0.60 -0.03 19.47
CA LEU A 620 -0.99 0.98 18.48
C LEU A 620 -0.92 2.43 19.00
N HIS A 621 -1.04 2.63 20.30
CA HIS A 621 -1.09 3.94 20.95
C HIS A 621 0.20 4.28 21.71
N ALA A 622 1.02 3.27 22.01
CA ALA A 622 2.22 3.42 22.82
C ALA A 622 3.23 4.35 22.15
N ARG A 623 3.58 5.47 22.81
CA ARG A 623 4.44 6.51 22.24
C ARG A 623 5.91 6.29 22.57
N ARG A 624 6.22 5.56 23.64
CA ARG A 624 7.60 5.28 24.03
C ARG A 624 8.14 4.07 23.26
N ARG A 625 9.36 4.19 22.74
CA ARG A 625 10.08 3.10 22.08
C ARG A 625 10.13 1.84 22.93
N ARG A 626 10.48 2.01 24.21
CA ARG A 626 10.46 0.95 25.21
C ARG A 626 9.15 0.17 25.21
N SER A 627 8.03 0.86 25.36
CA SER A 627 6.71 0.24 25.36
C SER A 627 6.44 -0.51 24.06
N VAL A 628 6.72 0.10 22.90
CA VAL A 628 6.50 -0.53 21.59
C VAL A 628 7.36 -1.79 21.41
N GLU A 629 8.64 -1.74 21.80
CA GLU A 629 9.54 -2.90 21.74
C GLU A 629 9.13 -4.00 22.73
N GLU A 630 8.71 -3.66 23.95
CA GLU A 630 8.20 -4.62 24.93
C GLU A 630 6.90 -5.30 24.42
N HIS A 631 5.97 -4.54 23.84
CA HIS A 631 4.76 -5.10 23.22
C HIS A 631 5.07 -5.98 22.01
N ALA A 632 6.04 -5.58 21.18
CA ALA A 632 6.52 -6.39 20.07
C ALA A 632 7.11 -7.73 20.55
N ARG A 633 7.94 -7.70 21.59
CA ARG A 633 8.51 -8.91 22.20
C ARG A 633 7.44 -9.86 22.72
N LEU A 634 6.33 -9.34 23.27
CA LEU A 634 5.20 -10.17 23.73
C LEU A 634 4.54 -11.00 22.61
N VAL A 635 4.70 -10.60 21.35
CA VAL A 635 4.17 -11.32 20.18
C VAL A 635 5.27 -11.95 19.33
N ASP A 636 6.43 -12.23 19.95
CA ASP A 636 7.62 -12.80 19.31
C ASP A 636 8.15 -11.99 18.12
N TYR A 637 7.76 -10.72 18.01
CA TYR A 637 8.35 -9.78 17.06
C TYR A 637 9.54 -9.10 17.71
N ARG A 638 10.74 -9.29 17.15
CA ARG A 638 11.93 -8.55 17.54
C ARG A 638 12.18 -7.44 16.51
N PRO A 639 11.92 -6.18 16.87
CA PRO A 639 12.24 -5.05 16.00
C PRO A 639 13.72 -5.07 15.62
N ASP A 640 14.03 -4.68 14.39
CA ASP A 640 15.42 -4.55 13.96
C ASP A 640 16.09 -3.46 14.82
N PRO A 641 17.11 -3.79 15.62
CA PRO A 641 17.75 -2.81 16.48
C PRO A 641 18.78 -1.96 15.73
N GLY A 642 18.91 -2.11 14.41
CA GLY A 642 19.90 -1.45 13.59
C GLY A 642 21.22 -2.23 13.54
N LEU A 643 22.04 -1.92 12.54
CA LEU A 643 23.37 -2.48 12.38
C LEU A 643 24.36 -1.40 11.92
N THR A 644 25.56 -1.49 12.43
CA THR A 644 26.72 -0.73 11.98
C THR A 644 27.17 -1.22 10.61
N SER A 645 27.47 -0.29 9.70
CA SER A 645 28.01 -0.65 8.39
C SER A 645 29.35 -1.36 8.51
N THR A 646 29.63 -2.22 7.55
CA THR A 646 30.93 -2.88 7.40
C THR A 646 31.52 -2.54 6.03
N THR A 647 32.80 -2.22 6.00
CA THR A 647 33.60 -2.05 4.78
C THR A 647 34.87 -2.91 4.88
N MET A 648 35.60 -3.06 3.78
CA MET A 648 36.97 -3.59 3.82
C MET A 648 37.91 -2.40 3.71
N LEU A 649 38.91 -2.34 4.59
CA LEU A 649 40.02 -1.41 4.48
C LEU A 649 41.22 -2.14 3.88
N ASP A 650 41.76 -1.59 2.80
CA ASP A 650 43.05 -1.94 2.23
C ASP A 650 44.14 -1.05 2.81
N VAL A 651 45.25 -1.66 3.18
CA VAL A 651 46.41 -0.98 3.77
C VAL A 651 47.55 -1.00 2.76
N VAL A 652 47.90 0.18 2.26
CA VAL A 652 48.84 0.37 1.16
C VAL A 652 50.10 1.05 1.68
N VAL A 653 51.26 0.44 1.47
CA VAL A 653 52.55 1.11 1.71
C VAL A 653 52.79 2.15 0.61
N ARG A 654 53.14 3.37 1.00
CA ARG A 654 53.37 4.47 0.05
C ARG A 654 54.66 4.25 -0.74
N GLU A 655 54.70 4.69 -1.99
CA GLU A 655 55.85 4.45 -2.90
C GLU A 655 57.17 5.07 -2.41
N ASP A 656 57.08 6.16 -1.65
CA ASP A 656 58.20 6.87 -1.03
C ASP A 656 58.69 6.21 0.28
N ALA A 657 57.94 5.25 0.81
CA ALA A 657 58.31 4.47 1.98
C ALA A 657 59.14 3.23 1.55
N HIS A 658 60.46 3.39 1.49
CA HIS A 658 61.36 2.29 1.14
C HIS A 658 61.71 1.41 2.36
N GLY A 659 61.74 0.09 2.16
CA GLY A 659 62.23 -0.86 3.16
C GLY A 659 61.25 -1.18 4.30
N VAL A 660 59.94 -1.04 4.07
CA VAL A 660 58.91 -1.42 5.05
C VAL A 660 58.82 -2.94 5.14
N GLU A 661 59.27 -3.50 6.26
CA GLU A 661 59.10 -4.92 6.59
C GLU A 661 57.63 -5.25 6.94
N PRO A 662 57.24 -6.55 6.97
CA PRO A 662 55.93 -6.94 7.47
C PRO A 662 55.65 -6.34 8.84
N PHE A 663 54.48 -5.73 8.99
CA PHE A 663 54.09 -5.01 10.19
C PHE A 663 52.66 -5.39 10.58
N VAL A 664 52.29 -5.09 11.82
CA VAL A 664 50.94 -5.33 12.33
C VAL A 664 50.25 -3.99 12.48
N LEU A 665 49.09 -3.82 11.83
CA LEU A 665 48.14 -2.76 12.15
C LEU A 665 47.16 -3.32 13.19
N GLY A 666 47.15 -2.74 14.38
CA GLY A 666 46.32 -3.22 15.49
C GLY A 666 44.82 -2.99 15.27
N ALA A 667 43.99 -3.91 15.77
CA ALA A 667 42.54 -3.77 15.80
C ALA A 667 42.11 -2.47 16.49
N GLY A 668 41.02 -1.87 16.03
CA GLY A 668 40.55 -0.58 16.53
C GLY A 668 41.24 0.63 15.90
N SER A 669 42.19 0.45 14.97
CA SER A 669 42.70 1.58 14.17
C SER A 669 41.55 2.32 13.47
N LEU A 670 41.55 3.65 13.56
CA LEU A 670 40.45 4.52 13.16
C LEU A 670 40.73 5.23 11.84
N VAL A 671 39.79 5.13 10.90
CA VAL A 671 39.85 5.79 9.59
C VAL A 671 38.61 6.65 9.40
N VAL A 672 38.79 7.84 8.83
CA VAL A 672 37.73 8.81 8.56
C VAL A 672 37.77 9.27 7.10
N ASN A 673 36.66 9.79 6.60
CA ASN A 673 36.66 10.59 5.38
C ASN A 673 37.35 11.96 5.65
N PRO A 674 38.34 12.35 4.84
CA PRO A 674 39.04 13.63 5.03
C PRO A 674 38.23 14.85 4.55
N ASP A 675 37.11 14.64 3.88
CA ASP A 675 36.32 15.72 3.30
C ASP A 675 35.55 16.49 4.38
N ALA A 676 36.04 17.68 4.71
CA ALA A 676 35.42 18.56 5.71
C ALA A 676 34.06 19.13 5.27
N THR A 677 33.64 18.92 4.01
CA THR A 677 32.31 19.30 3.51
C THR A 677 31.25 18.21 3.76
N GLN A 678 31.69 17.01 4.13
CA GLN A 678 30.82 15.89 4.49
C GLN A 678 30.85 15.66 6.00
N ASP A 679 29.77 15.11 6.55
CA ASP A 679 29.77 14.68 7.94
C ASP A 679 30.87 13.62 8.16
N PRO A 680 31.62 13.70 9.26
CA PRO A 680 32.73 12.79 9.51
C PRO A 680 32.19 11.37 9.75
N VAL A 681 32.53 10.44 8.85
CA VAL A 681 32.24 9.01 8.99
C VAL A 681 33.50 8.30 9.43
N LEU A 682 33.50 7.84 10.68
CA LEU A 682 34.62 7.13 11.28
C LEU A 682 34.37 5.62 11.29
N VAL A 683 35.36 4.82 10.94
CA VAL A 683 35.35 3.36 11.02
C VAL A 683 36.52 2.85 11.86
N ALA A 684 36.35 1.71 12.51
CA ALA A 684 37.39 1.02 13.26
C ALA A 684 37.62 -0.39 12.70
N THR A 685 38.88 -0.77 12.53
CA THR A 685 39.29 -2.13 12.11
C THR A 685 38.83 -3.21 13.09
N GLU A 686 38.34 -4.34 12.57
CA GLU A 686 37.78 -5.46 13.37
C GLU A 686 38.87 -6.28 14.08
N THR A 687 39.93 -6.62 13.35
CA THR A 687 41.00 -7.51 13.83
C THR A 687 42.37 -6.94 13.47
N ASP A 688 43.41 -7.46 14.12
CA ASP A 688 44.78 -7.16 13.73
C ASP A 688 45.02 -7.58 12.27
N LEU A 689 45.63 -6.69 11.50
CA LEU A 689 46.05 -6.97 10.13
C LEU A 689 47.56 -7.11 10.09
N VAL A 690 48.04 -8.31 9.78
CA VAL A 690 49.44 -8.53 9.42
C VAL A 690 49.63 -8.18 7.95
N HIS A 691 50.30 -7.06 7.69
CA HIS A 691 50.59 -6.60 6.34
C HIS A 691 51.78 -7.37 5.76
N HIS A 692 51.59 -8.00 4.60
CA HIS A 692 52.67 -8.66 3.86
C HIS A 692 52.86 -7.99 2.48
N PRO A 693 54.08 -7.57 2.11
CA PRO A 693 54.33 -6.97 0.80
C PRO A 693 53.93 -7.88 -0.39
N SER A 694 54.09 -9.19 -0.23
CA SER A 694 53.69 -10.23 -1.22
C SER A 694 52.19 -10.26 -1.52
N LEU A 695 51.36 -9.74 -0.60
CA LEU A 695 49.89 -9.75 -0.71
C LEU A 695 49.30 -8.38 -1.10
N ALA A 696 50.13 -7.37 -1.36
CA ALA A 696 49.66 -6.01 -1.63
C ALA A 696 48.83 -5.95 -2.92
N ARG A 697 49.35 -6.52 -4.02
CA ARG A 697 48.66 -6.59 -5.31
C ARG A 697 49.07 -7.87 -6.02
N VAL A 698 48.15 -8.83 -6.11
CA VAL A 698 48.39 -10.15 -6.71
C VAL A 698 47.59 -10.28 -8.01
N ALA A 699 48.22 -10.77 -9.08
CA ALA A 699 47.55 -10.97 -10.36
C ALA A 699 46.80 -12.31 -10.41
N LEU A 700 45.67 -12.33 -11.12
CA LEU A 700 45.02 -13.57 -11.54
C LEU A 700 45.81 -14.21 -12.69
N LEU A 701 45.91 -15.54 -12.71
CA LEU A 701 46.52 -16.29 -13.82
C LEU A 701 45.52 -16.63 -14.93
N ASP A 702 44.24 -16.82 -14.58
CA ASP A 702 43.17 -17.10 -15.53
C ASP A 702 41.94 -16.23 -15.27
N ASP A 703 41.13 -16.09 -16.32
CA ASP A 703 39.80 -15.49 -16.21
C ASP A 703 38.93 -16.31 -15.25
N VAL A 704 38.35 -15.62 -14.27
CA VAL A 704 37.44 -16.23 -13.31
C VAL A 704 36.02 -15.97 -13.78
N ARG A 705 35.33 -17.02 -14.22
CA ARG A 705 33.97 -16.91 -14.77
C ARG A 705 32.92 -16.64 -13.69
N ALA A 706 31.80 -16.05 -14.09
CA ALA A 706 30.61 -15.96 -13.27
C ALA A 706 30.24 -17.36 -12.74
N GLY A 707 29.92 -17.46 -11.45
CA GLY A 707 29.66 -18.74 -10.77
C GLY A 707 30.90 -19.41 -10.16
N ALA A 708 32.12 -18.98 -10.49
CA ALA A 708 33.33 -19.62 -9.99
C ALA A 708 33.53 -19.41 -8.48
N THR A 709 34.13 -20.41 -7.82
CA THR A 709 34.39 -20.46 -6.37
C THR A 709 35.86 -20.71 -6.04
N SER A 710 36.71 -20.54 -7.05
CA SER A 710 38.16 -20.70 -6.96
C SER A 710 38.85 -19.84 -8.02
N ALA A 711 40.10 -19.46 -7.76
CA ALA A 711 40.96 -18.74 -8.70
C ALA A 711 42.42 -19.17 -8.54
N ARG A 712 43.18 -19.10 -9.63
CA ARG A 712 44.64 -19.26 -9.63
C ARG A 712 45.31 -17.90 -9.58
N LEU A 713 46.18 -17.70 -8.60
CA LEU A 713 46.91 -16.46 -8.33
C LEU A 713 48.37 -16.61 -8.73
N ALA A 714 48.99 -15.54 -9.23
CA ALA A 714 50.40 -15.55 -9.62
C ALA A 714 51.33 -15.55 -8.39
N GLY A 715 52.36 -16.41 -8.43
CA GLY A 715 53.43 -16.50 -7.42
C GLY A 715 53.20 -17.55 -6.33
N ASP A 716 54.27 -17.81 -5.58
CA ASP A 716 54.32 -18.67 -4.39
C ASP A 716 53.91 -17.87 -3.15
N LEU A 717 52.60 -17.66 -2.97
CA LEU A 717 52.05 -16.82 -1.89
C LEU A 717 52.08 -17.56 -0.55
N VAL A 718 53.28 -17.83 -0.03
CA VAL A 718 53.50 -18.55 1.25
C VAL A 718 52.91 -17.83 2.46
N ASP A 719 52.75 -16.51 2.37
CA ASP A 719 52.13 -15.67 3.41
C ASP A 719 50.59 -15.74 3.38
N LEU A 720 49.99 -16.32 2.32
CA LEU A 720 48.55 -16.48 2.20
C LEU A 720 48.08 -17.75 2.91
N ALA A 721 47.39 -17.58 4.05
CA ALA A 721 46.82 -18.69 4.81
C ALA A 721 45.29 -18.84 4.59
N PRO A 722 44.73 -20.06 4.74
CA PRO A 722 43.29 -20.24 4.88
C PRO A 722 42.72 -19.34 5.99
N GLY A 723 41.57 -18.73 5.73
CA GLY A 723 40.90 -17.77 6.61
C GLY A 723 41.23 -16.31 6.31
N ARG A 724 42.22 -16.01 5.45
CA ARG A 724 42.55 -14.65 4.99
C ARG A 724 41.41 -14.09 4.11
N TRP A 725 41.12 -12.81 4.29
CA TRP A 725 40.24 -12.07 3.40
C TRP A 725 40.97 -11.62 2.13
N LEU A 726 40.28 -11.68 1.00
CA LEU A 726 40.76 -11.23 -0.30
C LEU A 726 39.68 -10.36 -0.95
N VAL A 727 40.11 -9.31 -1.65
CA VAL A 727 39.23 -8.52 -2.53
C VAL A 727 39.71 -8.69 -3.97
N LEU A 728 38.85 -9.25 -4.83
CA LEU A 728 39.07 -9.27 -6.27
C LEU A 728 38.58 -7.93 -6.84
N ALA A 729 39.51 -7.01 -7.03
CA ALA A 729 39.27 -5.63 -7.45
C ALA A 729 39.58 -5.48 -8.95
N PRO A 730 38.58 -5.23 -9.81
CA PRO A 730 38.82 -4.86 -11.19
C PRO A 730 39.68 -3.59 -11.29
N VAL A 731 40.45 -3.47 -12.37
CA VAL A 731 41.23 -2.26 -12.66
C VAL A 731 40.32 -1.08 -13.02
N ASP A 732 39.15 -1.35 -13.59
CA ASP A 732 38.12 -0.32 -13.80
C ASP A 732 37.45 0.05 -12.46
N PRO A 733 37.63 1.28 -11.96
CA PRO A 733 37.05 1.69 -10.67
C PRO A 733 35.52 1.77 -10.68
N ARG A 734 34.87 1.73 -11.85
CA ARG A 734 33.40 1.65 -11.95
C ARG A 734 32.87 0.23 -11.74
N ALA A 735 33.74 -0.76 -11.79
CA ALA A 735 33.39 -2.16 -11.75
C ALA A 735 33.49 -2.65 -10.29
N SER A 736 32.40 -3.22 -9.75
CA SER A 736 32.33 -3.64 -8.34
C SER A 736 33.35 -4.73 -7.98
N ALA A 737 34.11 -4.50 -6.92
CA ALA A 737 35.01 -5.50 -6.37
C ALA A 737 34.24 -6.62 -5.63
N HIS A 738 34.84 -7.81 -5.57
CA HIS A 738 34.23 -9.00 -4.95
C HIS A 738 35.04 -9.47 -3.75
N VAL A 739 34.39 -9.62 -2.60
CA VAL A 739 35.04 -10.01 -1.34
C VAL A 739 34.89 -11.51 -1.11
N VAL A 740 36.02 -12.20 -0.91
CA VAL A 740 36.06 -13.62 -0.61
C VAL A 740 36.94 -13.90 0.61
N ARG A 741 36.73 -15.06 1.22
CA ARG A 741 37.58 -15.57 2.31
C ARG A 741 38.16 -16.90 1.88
N ALA A 742 39.48 -16.99 1.82
CA ALA A 742 40.16 -18.21 1.40
C ALA A 742 39.79 -19.36 2.36
N THR A 743 39.28 -20.47 1.85
CA THR A 743 38.98 -21.68 2.62
C THR A 743 40.05 -22.76 2.39
N VAL A 744 40.60 -22.81 1.18
CA VAL A 744 41.69 -23.70 0.80
C VAL A 744 42.72 -22.86 0.05
N VAL A 745 43.99 -23.02 0.42
CA VAL A 745 45.13 -22.39 -0.26
C VAL A 745 46.13 -23.50 -0.58
N GLU A 746 46.39 -23.70 -1.86
CA GLU A 746 47.38 -24.66 -2.36
C GLU A 746 48.49 -23.87 -3.04
N VAL A 747 49.62 -23.72 -2.35
CA VAL A 747 50.79 -22.97 -2.83
C VAL A 747 51.64 -23.88 -3.71
N GLY A 748 51.79 -23.51 -4.98
CA GLY A 748 52.73 -24.10 -5.94
C GLY A 748 54.01 -23.28 -6.06
N THR A 749 54.86 -23.61 -7.05
CA THR A 749 56.15 -22.91 -7.27
C THR A 749 56.01 -21.55 -7.93
N ASP A 750 55.00 -21.36 -8.81
CA ASP A 750 54.76 -20.10 -9.53
C ASP A 750 53.26 -19.72 -9.58
N GLU A 751 52.41 -20.55 -9.00
CA GLU A 751 50.96 -20.33 -8.90
C GLU A 751 50.45 -20.75 -7.53
N THR A 752 49.43 -20.04 -7.03
CA THR A 752 48.72 -20.39 -5.81
C THR A 752 47.24 -20.56 -6.15
N LEU A 753 46.68 -21.77 -5.96
CA LEU A 753 45.26 -22.02 -6.12
C LEU A 753 44.53 -21.67 -4.82
N VAL A 754 43.55 -20.79 -4.92
CA VAL A 754 42.69 -20.41 -3.79
C VAL A 754 41.26 -20.85 -4.09
N ARG A 755 40.63 -21.50 -3.11
CA ARG A 755 39.19 -21.78 -3.11
C ARG A 755 38.56 -21.03 -1.95
N TRP A 756 37.30 -20.66 -2.10
CA TRP A 756 36.53 -19.99 -1.05
C TRP A 756 35.15 -20.63 -0.88
N ASP A 757 34.38 -20.10 0.05
CA ASP A 757 33.02 -20.57 0.35
C ASP A 757 32.16 -20.60 -0.93
N PRO A 758 31.56 -21.75 -1.31
CA PRO A 758 30.77 -21.86 -2.52
C PRO A 758 29.50 -20.99 -2.51
N ARG A 759 29.09 -20.49 -1.35
CA ARG A 759 28.01 -19.50 -1.21
C ARG A 759 28.42 -18.10 -1.66
N ARG A 760 29.69 -17.89 -2.04
CA ARG A 760 30.24 -16.63 -2.60
C ARG A 760 30.74 -16.80 -4.03
N PRO A 761 29.92 -17.32 -4.97
CA PRO A 761 30.35 -17.41 -6.36
C PRO A 761 30.64 -16.00 -6.89
N VAL A 762 31.58 -15.89 -7.83
CA VAL A 762 31.82 -14.61 -8.49
C VAL A 762 30.57 -14.21 -9.28
N PRO A 763 30.03 -12.99 -9.12
CA PRO A 763 28.77 -12.60 -9.75
C PRO A 763 28.89 -12.35 -11.27
N ARG A 764 30.12 -12.25 -11.79
CA ARG A 764 30.43 -11.89 -13.18
C ARG A 764 31.80 -12.41 -13.59
N ASP A 765 32.08 -12.36 -14.89
CA ASP A 765 33.41 -12.67 -15.39
C ASP A 765 34.43 -11.62 -14.92
N LEU A 766 35.53 -12.10 -14.35
CA LEU A 766 36.68 -11.30 -13.92
C LEU A 766 37.88 -11.67 -14.78
N PRO A 767 38.27 -10.83 -15.75
CA PRO A 767 39.38 -11.11 -16.63
C PRO A 767 40.72 -10.99 -15.90
N ALA A 768 41.65 -11.90 -16.19
CA ALA A 768 42.93 -11.97 -15.48
C ALA A 768 43.77 -10.68 -15.62
N GLY A 769 43.81 -10.14 -16.84
CA GLY A 769 44.59 -8.93 -17.16
C GLY A 769 43.96 -7.61 -16.69
N ALA A 770 42.74 -7.62 -16.17
CA ALA A 770 42.07 -6.42 -15.67
C ALA A 770 41.46 -6.59 -14.28
N THR A 771 42.00 -7.53 -13.48
CA THR A 771 41.62 -7.76 -12.08
C THR A 771 42.86 -7.93 -11.22
N VAL A 772 42.92 -7.21 -10.10
CA VAL A 772 43.94 -7.33 -9.07
C VAL A 772 43.31 -7.93 -7.82
N VAL A 773 44.02 -8.86 -7.17
CA VAL A 773 43.62 -9.43 -5.90
C VAL A 773 44.38 -8.72 -4.78
N LEU A 774 43.64 -8.12 -3.86
CA LEU A 774 44.17 -7.44 -2.67
C LEU A 774 44.09 -8.39 -1.47
N GLY A 775 45.21 -8.64 -0.80
CA GLY A 775 45.30 -9.54 0.36
C GLY A 775 45.68 -8.86 1.67
N ASN A 776 45.98 -7.56 1.67
CA ASN A 776 46.20 -6.73 2.86
C ASN A 776 44.93 -5.96 3.26
N VAL A 777 43.82 -6.69 3.24
CA VAL A 777 42.49 -6.17 3.52
C VAL A 777 41.98 -6.66 4.87
N VAL A 778 41.28 -5.80 5.60
CA VAL A 778 40.66 -6.13 6.90
C VAL A 778 39.25 -5.57 6.97
N PRO A 779 38.26 -6.33 7.50
CA PRO A 779 36.96 -5.75 7.78
C PRO A 779 37.08 -4.59 8.77
N ALA A 780 36.32 -3.54 8.55
CA ALA A 780 36.19 -2.41 9.44
C ALA A 780 34.72 -2.03 9.58
N HIS A 781 34.34 -1.62 10.78
CA HIS A 781 32.97 -1.29 11.12
C HIS A 781 32.85 0.20 11.44
N HIS A 782 31.74 0.83 11.06
CA HIS A 782 31.48 2.20 11.43
C HIS A 782 31.41 2.42 12.97
N GLY A 783 31.76 3.61 13.42
CA GLY A 783 31.74 3.99 14.82
C GLY A 783 33.03 3.67 15.59
N LEU A 784 33.01 4.04 16.86
CA LEU A 784 34.13 4.07 17.77
C LEU A 784 33.73 3.51 19.13
N THR A 785 34.53 2.62 19.70
CA THR A 785 34.36 2.20 21.10
C THR A 785 34.96 3.25 22.04
N VAL A 786 34.17 3.72 23.01
CA VAL A 786 34.57 4.65 24.07
C VAL A 786 34.43 3.96 25.43
N PRO A 787 35.44 3.98 26.33
CA PRO A 787 36.74 4.63 26.16
C PRO A 787 37.56 3.99 25.03
N TYR A 788 38.31 4.82 24.30
CA TYR A 788 39.17 4.33 23.23
C TYR A 788 40.52 3.93 23.83
N PRO A 789 41.05 2.72 23.53
CA PRO A 789 42.36 2.30 24.03
C PRO A 789 43.47 3.15 23.40
N ARG A 790 43.94 4.17 24.13
CA ARG A 790 45.02 5.09 23.70
C ARG A 790 46.39 4.64 24.21
N THR A 791 47.42 4.91 23.42
CA THR A 791 48.77 5.20 23.91
C THR A 791 49.06 6.69 23.66
N ASP A 792 49.92 7.32 24.45
CA ASP A 792 50.12 8.80 24.45
C ASP A 792 50.39 9.43 23.06
N ASP A 793 50.90 8.66 22.09
CA ASP A 793 51.23 9.10 20.72
C ASP A 793 50.28 8.55 19.60
N ALA A 794 49.20 7.83 19.94
CA ALA A 794 48.43 7.02 18.97
C ALA A 794 47.21 7.68 18.32
N ALA A 795 46.85 8.91 18.70
CA ALA A 795 45.67 9.61 18.18
C ALA A 795 45.96 11.09 17.90
N ASP A 796 45.19 11.68 16.98
CA ASP A 796 45.20 13.12 16.74
C ASP A 796 44.89 13.92 18.04
N PRO A 797 45.63 14.99 18.39
CA PRO A 797 45.40 15.75 19.63
C PRO A 797 44.00 16.36 19.77
N GLY A 798 43.37 16.77 18.66
CA GLY A 798 42.00 17.28 18.66
C GLY A 798 40.98 16.20 18.98
N LEU A 799 41.15 15.02 18.37
CA LEU A 799 40.37 13.82 18.69
C LEU A 799 40.59 13.38 20.14
N ALA A 800 41.82 13.49 20.65
CA ALA A 800 42.17 13.14 22.02
C ALA A 800 41.37 13.98 23.05
N ALA A 801 41.25 15.29 22.84
CA ALA A 801 40.45 16.15 23.69
C ALA A 801 38.96 15.77 23.66
N GLN A 802 38.41 15.50 22.48
CA GLN A 802 37.01 15.16 22.30
C GLN A 802 36.62 13.84 22.98
N LEU A 803 37.38 12.74 22.83
CA LEU A 803 36.98 11.51 23.52
C LEU A 803 37.17 11.60 25.04
N ALA A 804 38.08 12.44 25.55
CA ALA A 804 38.19 12.64 27.00
C ALA A 804 36.94 13.31 27.59
N GLU A 805 36.32 14.23 26.85
CA GLU A 805 35.04 14.84 27.24
C GLU A 805 33.89 13.83 27.23
N VAL A 806 33.83 12.98 26.20
CA VAL A 806 32.81 11.92 26.07
C VAL A 806 32.99 10.83 27.14
N GLU A 807 34.23 10.40 27.41
CA GLU A 807 34.56 9.44 28.45
C GLU A 807 34.13 9.92 29.85
N ALA A 808 34.26 11.22 30.14
CA ALA A 808 33.83 11.80 31.40
C ALA A 808 32.31 11.69 31.63
N GLN A 809 31.51 11.67 30.56
CA GLN A 809 30.06 11.51 30.64
C GLN A 809 29.63 10.05 30.89
N LEU A 810 30.48 9.08 30.55
CA LEU A 810 30.21 7.64 30.70
C LEU A 810 30.57 7.09 32.09
N VAL A 811 30.95 7.97 33.01
CA VAL A 811 31.28 7.64 34.41
C VAL A 811 30.36 8.41 35.33
N GLY A 812 29.67 7.69 36.23
CA GLY A 812 28.78 8.32 37.21
C GLY A 812 28.69 7.51 38.50
N ASP A 813 28.41 8.21 39.60
CA ASP A 813 28.12 7.57 40.89
C ASP A 813 26.61 7.39 41.03
N VAL A 814 26.18 6.17 41.34
CA VAL A 814 24.76 5.81 41.50
C VAL A 814 24.55 5.19 42.86
N VAL A 815 23.40 5.45 43.50
CA VAL A 815 23.06 4.87 44.80
C VAL A 815 21.95 3.85 44.58
N GLY A 816 22.23 2.59 44.90
CA GLY A 816 21.19 1.56 45.00
C GLY A 816 20.40 1.74 46.30
N GLY A 817 19.14 1.29 46.33
CA GLY A 817 18.36 1.24 47.56
C GLY A 817 16.85 1.31 47.35
N GLY A 818 16.15 0.29 47.83
CA GLY A 818 14.69 0.18 47.74
C GLY A 818 14.22 -0.81 46.66
N ASP A 819 12.90 -0.88 46.47
CA ASP A 819 12.20 -1.80 45.56
C ASP A 819 12.20 -1.31 44.10
N VAL A 820 13.25 -0.57 43.70
CA VAL A 820 13.33 0.14 42.42
C VAL A 820 14.58 -0.29 41.66
N THR A 821 14.41 -0.61 40.39
CA THR A 821 15.51 -0.90 39.47
C THR A 821 16.29 0.38 39.13
N VAL A 822 17.61 0.30 39.15
CA VAL A 822 18.47 1.44 38.82
C VAL A 822 18.73 1.46 37.32
N GLU A 823 18.47 2.61 36.69
CA GLU A 823 18.72 2.82 35.27
C GLU A 823 19.70 3.98 35.06
N VAL A 824 20.73 3.75 34.24
CA VAL A 824 21.78 4.73 33.93
C VAL A 824 21.67 5.13 32.45
N PRO A 825 21.58 6.43 32.13
CA PRO A 825 21.58 6.87 30.74
C PRO A 825 22.95 6.62 30.09
N VAL A 826 22.96 6.13 28.85
CA VAL A 826 24.10 6.26 27.95
C VAL A 826 23.95 7.63 27.28
N PRO A 827 24.77 8.63 27.61
CA PRO A 827 24.56 10.05 27.23
C PRO A 827 24.77 10.36 25.74
N LEU A 828 24.69 9.35 24.86
CA LEU A 828 25.10 9.40 23.46
C LEU A 828 24.09 8.62 22.59
N ALA A 829 24.24 8.70 21.27
CA ALA A 829 23.44 7.98 20.26
C ALA A 829 23.19 6.50 20.61
N PRO A 830 22.16 5.83 20.03
CA PRO A 830 21.86 4.43 20.30
C PRO A 830 23.11 3.54 20.21
N VAL A 831 23.22 2.58 21.13
CA VAL A 831 24.39 1.68 21.20
C VAL A 831 24.56 0.95 19.87
N SER A 832 25.77 1.05 19.29
CA SER A 832 26.07 0.40 18.01
C SER A 832 25.96 -1.11 18.10
N ARG A 833 25.52 -1.74 17.00
CA ARG A 833 25.51 -3.18 16.84
C ARG A 833 26.44 -3.61 15.72
N VAL A 834 27.35 -4.52 16.02
CA VAL A 834 28.37 -4.97 15.06
C VAL A 834 28.15 -6.44 14.71
N ALA A 835 28.17 -6.74 13.42
CA ALA A 835 28.20 -8.09 12.88
C ALA A 835 29.62 -8.38 12.34
N PRO A 836 30.38 -9.30 12.96
CA PRO A 836 31.76 -9.56 12.57
C PRO A 836 31.88 -10.19 11.17
N GLY A 837 32.95 -9.86 10.45
CA GLY A 837 33.22 -10.32 9.09
C GLY A 837 32.43 -9.60 8.00
N TRP A 838 32.28 -10.24 6.84
CA TRP A 838 31.64 -9.68 5.64
C TRP A 838 30.31 -10.37 5.27
N PRO A 839 29.26 -9.67 4.78
CA PRO A 839 27.99 -10.28 4.39
C PRO A 839 28.07 -11.30 3.26
N LEU A 840 27.24 -12.34 3.29
CA LEU A 840 27.11 -13.32 2.21
C LEU A 840 26.19 -12.77 1.08
N PRO A 841 26.55 -12.92 -0.21
CA PRO A 841 25.70 -12.47 -1.30
C PRO A 841 24.32 -13.14 -1.27
N GLY A 842 23.26 -12.34 -1.40
CA GLY A 842 21.87 -12.83 -1.48
C GLY A 842 21.30 -13.38 -0.17
N GLN A 843 21.99 -13.26 0.97
CA GLN A 843 21.45 -13.62 2.29
C GLN A 843 20.74 -12.42 2.94
N PRO A 844 19.79 -12.68 3.86
CA PRO A 844 19.20 -11.62 4.67
C PRO A 844 20.28 -10.87 5.48
N PRO A 845 20.05 -9.59 5.81
CA PRO A 845 21.00 -8.79 6.58
C PRO A 845 21.40 -9.48 7.89
N ARG A 846 22.68 -9.38 8.25
CA ARG A 846 23.19 -10.00 9.49
C ARG A 846 22.64 -9.33 10.74
N ASP A 847 22.43 -10.11 11.80
CA ASP A 847 22.15 -9.61 13.14
C ASP A 847 23.43 -9.26 13.88
N GLY A 848 23.48 -8.06 14.45
CA GLY A 848 24.63 -7.54 15.18
C GLY A 848 24.51 -7.68 16.69
N ARG A 849 25.67 -7.77 17.35
CA ARG A 849 25.76 -7.72 18.82
C ARG A 849 25.94 -6.27 19.28
N ALA A 850 25.13 -5.87 20.26
CA ALA A 850 25.29 -4.57 20.91
C ALA A 850 26.67 -4.48 21.56
N GLN A 851 27.42 -3.43 21.23
CA GLN A 851 28.77 -3.20 21.74
C GLN A 851 28.70 -2.29 22.96
N VAL A 852 28.38 -2.90 24.11
CA VAL A 852 28.33 -2.23 25.41
C VAL A 852 28.97 -3.12 26.48
N GLY A 853 29.71 -2.50 27.38
CA GLY A 853 30.24 -3.09 28.60
C GLY A 853 29.90 -2.19 29.78
N VAL A 854 29.65 -2.80 30.93
CA VAL A 854 29.30 -2.09 32.16
C VAL A 854 30.21 -2.61 33.25
N THR A 855 30.80 -1.69 34.01
CA THR A 855 31.54 -2.03 35.23
C THR A 855 30.95 -1.26 36.40
N VAL A 856 30.81 -1.92 37.55
CA VAL A 856 30.36 -1.30 38.81
C VAL A 856 31.45 -1.53 39.84
N ASP A 857 31.99 -0.44 40.41
CA ASP A 857 33.17 -0.47 41.28
C ASP A 857 34.33 -1.28 40.67
N ASP A 858 34.56 -1.10 39.36
CA ASP A 858 35.59 -1.79 38.54
C ASP A 858 35.35 -3.30 38.28
N GLU A 859 34.24 -3.88 38.73
CA GLU A 859 33.85 -5.26 38.41
C GLU A 859 32.96 -5.31 37.15
N PRO A 860 33.25 -6.16 36.15
CA PRO A 860 32.48 -6.26 34.92
C PRO A 860 31.15 -6.99 35.12
N TRP A 861 30.07 -6.37 34.66
CA TRP A 861 28.74 -6.95 34.70
C TRP A 861 28.40 -7.62 33.36
N ARG A 862 27.59 -8.67 33.38
CA ARG A 862 27.23 -9.44 32.18
C ARG A 862 25.97 -8.88 31.52
N ALA A 863 26.01 -8.71 30.19
CA ALA A 863 24.84 -8.35 29.40
C ALA A 863 23.84 -9.50 29.33
N VAL A 864 22.56 -9.21 29.57
CA VAL A 864 21.41 -10.11 29.39
C VAL A 864 20.31 -9.39 28.60
N ASP A 865 19.39 -10.16 28.00
CA ASP A 865 18.26 -9.58 27.25
C ASP A 865 17.25 -8.88 28.16
N ASP A 866 17.08 -9.41 29.38
CA ASP A 866 16.20 -8.87 30.42
C ASP A 866 16.72 -9.24 31.82
N VAL A 867 16.96 -8.23 32.65
CA VAL A 867 17.41 -8.42 34.05
C VAL A 867 16.39 -9.16 34.91
N ALA A 868 15.11 -9.21 34.52
CA ALA A 868 14.09 -9.98 35.23
C ALA A 868 14.32 -11.50 35.13
N THR A 869 15.02 -11.95 34.08
CA THR A 869 15.23 -13.38 33.81
C THR A 869 16.40 -14.00 34.57
N GLU A 870 17.39 -13.17 34.94
CA GLU A 870 18.61 -13.63 35.59
C GLU A 870 18.95 -12.71 36.79
N PRO A 871 19.00 -13.24 38.03
CA PRO A 871 19.46 -12.45 39.18
C PRO A 871 20.98 -12.31 39.20
N GLY A 872 21.48 -11.26 39.85
CA GLY A 872 22.92 -11.04 40.09
C GLY A 872 23.50 -9.86 39.33
N GLU A 873 24.82 -9.88 39.10
CA GLU A 873 25.61 -8.82 38.47
C GLU A 873 25.42 -8.80 36.94
N VAL A 874 24.18 -8.53 36.53
CA VAL A 874 23.74 -8.49 35.14
C VAL A 874 23.16 -7.14 34.77
N PHE A 875 23.24 -6.78 33.49
CA PHE A 875 22.60 -5.57 32.97
C PHE A 875 21.87 -5.85 31.66
N ALA A 876 20.82 -5.09 31.39
CA ALA A 876 20.11 -5.11 30.11
C ALA A 876 20.07 -3.72 29.47
N LEU A 877 19.88 -3.68 28.16
CA LEU A 877 19.67 -2.45 27.42
C LEU A 877 18.18 -2.16 27.26
N ALA A 878 17.77 -0.94 27.60
CA ALA A 878 16.43 -0.42 27.36
C ALA A 878 16.52 0.78 26.41
N ALA A 879 15.71 0.78 25.36
CA ALA A 879 15.61 1.91 24.44
C ALA A 879 14.66 2.97 24.99
N GLU A 880 15.05 4.24 24.95
CA GLU A 880 14.23 5.37 25.38
C GLU A 880 13.42 5.97 24.24
N ALA A 881 12.44 6.82 24.60
CA ALA A 881 11.56 7.47 23.63
C ALA A 881 12.31 8.43 22.66
N ASP A 882 13.46 8.95 23.07
CA ASP A 882 14.32 9.83 22.26
C ASP A 882 15.36 9.06 21.43
N GLY A 883 15.33 7.73 21.45
CA GLY A 883 16.31 6.87 20.77
C GLY A 883 17.62 6.69 21.55
N SER A 884 17.78 7.33 22.71
CA SER A 884 18.90 7.05 23.61
C SER A 884 18.76 5.66 24.23
N THR A 885 19.87 5.13 24.74
CA THR A 885 19.90 3.83 25.41
C THR A 885 20.07 4.03 26.91
N ARG A 886 19.29 3.32 27.71
CA ARG A 886 19.53 3.14 29.14
C ARG A 886 20.09 1.76 29.44
N VAL A 887 20.98 1.72 30.42
CA VAL A 887 21.47 0.49 31.03
C VAL A 887 20.66 0.25 32.29
N VAL A 888 19.94 -0.87 32.32
CA VAL A 888 19.18 -1.34 33.48
C VAL A 888 20.10 -2.24 34.30
N LEU A 889 20.39 -1.87 35.55
CA LEU A 889 21.37 -2.56 36.41
C LEU A 889 20.68 -3.51 37.39
N GLY A 890 20.76 -4.82 37.08
CA GLY A 890 20.29 -5.90 37.92
C GLY A 890 18.80 -5.80 38.29
N GLN A 891 18.38 -6.66 39.22
CA GLN A 891 17.04 -6.62 39.80
C GLN A 891 17.00 -5.62 40.99
N PRO A 892 15.81 -5.16 41.42
CA PRO A 892 15.66 -4.40 42.65
C PRO A 892 16.40 -5.05 43.83
N GLY A 893 17.23 -4.28 44.52
CA GLY A 893 18.07 -4.76 45.64
C GLY A 893 19.44 -5.35 45.25
N THR A 894 19.78 -5.46 43.96
CA THR A 894 21.11 -5.93 43.52
C THR A 894 22.22 -4.93 43.86
N LEU A 895 21.95 -3.64 43.70
CA LEU A 895 22.91 -2.58 44.03
C LEU A 895 22.84 -2.22 45.52
N PRO A 896 23.98 -1.98 46.17
CA PRO A 896 24.00 -1.67 47.60
C PRO A 896 23.44 -0.27 47.88
N GLY A 897 22.96 -0.07 49.12
CA GLY A 897 22.47 1.19 49.72
C GLY A 897 23.45 2.38 49.74
N ARG A 898 24.59 2.27 49.08
CA ARG A 898 25.71 3.22 49.09
C ARG A 898 25.99 3.70 47.67
N PRO A 899 26.66 4.85 47.51
CA PRO A 899 27.23 5.23 46.21
C PRO A 899 28.16 4.12 45.68
N VAL A 900 27.92 3.71 44.44
CA VAL A 900 28.79 2.84 43.63
C VAL A 900 29.14 3.58 42.34
N ARG A 901 30.37 3.36 41.85
CA ARG A 901 30.83 3.98 40.62
C ARG A 901 30.48 3.08 39.44
N VAL A 902 29.67 3.59 38.52
CA VAL A 902 29.33 2.92 37.26
C VAL A 902 30.19 3.52 36.15
N ARG A 903 30.87 2.66 35.38
CA ARG A 903 31.52 3.05 34.12
C ARG A 903 30.94 2.26 32.96
N LEU A 904 30.64 2.97 31.88
CA LEU A 904 30.11 2.43 30.64
C LEU A 904 31.21 2.42 29.59
N ALA A 905 31.35 1.29 28.89
CA ALA A 905 32.08 1.20 27.63
C ALA A 905 31.06 1.00 26.52
N ALA A 906 30.95 1.89 25.55
CA ALA A 906 29.97 1.77 24.47
C ALA A 906 30.61 2.10 23.13
N ARG A 907 30.22 1.35 22.10
CA ARG A 907 30.48 1.78 20.73
C ARG A 907 29.44 2.82 20.34
N LEU A 908 29.95 3.91 19.78
CA LEU A 908 29.20 5.05 19.28
C LEU A 908 29.25 5.05 17.76
N GLY A 909 28.15 5.43 17.13
CA GLY A 909 27.99 5.38 15.67
C GLY A 909 27.16 4.18 15.24
N GLY A 910 26.91 4.03 13.95
CA GLY A 910 26.04 2.98 13.43
C GLY A 910 25.05 3.56 12.43
N GLY A 911 24.09 2.73 12.03
CA GLY A 911 23.07 3.22 11.13
C GLY A 911 23.53 3.33 9.67
N VAL A 912 22.70 4.01 8.89
CA VAL A 912 22.94 4.21 7.44
C VAL A 912 24.10 5.15 7.14
N ALA A 913 24.46 6.02 8.10
CA ALA A 913 25.57 6.98 7.97
C ALA A 913 26.92 6.32 7.67
N GLY A 914 27.08 5.06 8.07
CA GLY A 914 28.29 4.29 7.77
C GLY A 914 28.38 3.73 6.34
N ASN A 915 27.33 3.84 5.51
CA ASN A 915 27.30 3.30 4.15
C ASN A 915 27.96 4.25 3.14
N VAL A 916 29.25 4.47 3.31
CA VAL A 916 30.04 5.35 2.43
C VAL A 916 30.44 4.65 1.14
N ALA A 917 30.63 5.42 0.07
CA ALA A 917 31.10 4.89 -1.21
C ALA A 917 32.50 4.26 -1.08
N ALA A 918 32.87 3.43 -2.06
CA ALA A 918 34.26 3.00 -2.20
C ALA A 918 35.19 4.22 -2.32
N HIS A 919 36.42 4.10 -1.84
CA HIS A 919 37.45 5.14 -1.92
C HIS A 919 37.14 6.46 -1.19
N THR A 920 36.29 6.40 -0.16
CA THR A 920 35.91 7.57 0.67
C THR A 920 36.73 7.63 1.97
N LEU A 921 36.99 6.48 2.60
CA LEU A 921 37.67 6.36 3.89
C LEU A 921 39.18 6.25 3.67
N THR A 922 39.86 7.41 3.68
CA THR A 922 41.27 7.51 3.27
C THR A 922 42.19 8.13 4.31
N SER A 923 41.64 8.66 5.42
CA SER A 923 42.42 9.35 6.44
C SER A 923 42.49 8.53 7.74
N LEU A 924 43.65 7.97 8.04
CA LEU A 924 43.93 7.29 9.32
C LEU A 924 44.06 8.35 10.44
N VAL A 925 43.24 8.29 11.50
CA VAL A 925 43.22 9.29 12.60
C VAL A 925 43.63 8.76 13.96
N ALA A 926 43.64 7.43 14.13
CA ALA A 926 44.26 6.77 15.26
C ALA A 926 44.72 5.36 14.88
N VAL A 927 45.74 4.86 15.56
CA VAL A 927 46.19 3.47 15.42
C VAL A 927 45.74 2.64 16.61
N GLY A 928 45.39 1.39 16.35
CA GLY A 928 44.94 0.44 17.36
C GLY A 928 46.10 -0.04 18.25
N PRO A 929 45.81 -0.50 19.48
CA PRO A 929 46.81 -1.13 20.33
C PRO A 929 47.44 -2.34 19.64
N GLY A 930 48.74 -2.56 19.84
CA GLY A 930 49.47 -3.66 19.20
C GLY A 930 50.02 -3.35 17.80
N THR A 931 49.84 -2.11 17.31
CA THR A 931 50.49 -1.65 16.08
C THR A 931 52.02 -1.68 16.24
N THR A 932 52.70 -2.49 15.43
CA THR A 932 54.16 -2.77 15.55
C THR A 932 54.80 -2.99 14.19
N GLY A 933 56.13 -2.81 14.08
CA GLY A 933 56.91 -3.16 12.88
C GLY A 933 57.22 -2.01 11.91
N LEU A 934 56.73 -0.80 12.15
CA LEU A 934 57.09 0.41 11.39
C LEU A 934 58.32 1.09 12.02
N ALA A 935 59.32 1.46 11.22
CA ALA A 935 60.63 1.93 11.71
C ALA A 935 60.52 3.28 12.44
N GLY A 936 60.73 3.25 13.76
CA GLY A 936 60.63 4.41 14.67
C GLY A 936 59.28 4.42 15.37
N GLY A 937 59.29 4.28 16.71
CA GLY A 937 58.11 4.02 17.56
C GLY A 937 56.83 4.65 17.04
N ALA A 938 55.77 3.83 16.95
CA ALA A 938 54.56 4.05 16.15
C ALA A 938 53.74 5.28 16.58
N SER A 939 54.28 6.48 16.37
CA SER A 939 53.51 7.70 16.36
C SER A 939 52.63 7.71 15.12
N LEU A 940 51.43 8.27 15.24
CA LEU A 940 50.48 8.36 14.13
C LEU A 940 51.11 9.03 12.88
N ASP A 941 51.99 10.01 13.07
CA ASP A 941 52.69 10.70 11.98
C ASP A 941 53.67 9.79 11.23
N ALA A 942 54.40 8.93 11.94
CA ALA A 942 55.30 7.95 11.32
C ALA A 942 54.52 6.92 10.49
N VAL A 943 53.35 6.50 10.98
CA VAL A 943 52.47 5.57 10.25
C VAL A 943 51.87 6.23 9.01
N ARG A 944 51.35 7.47 9.13
CA ARG A 944 50.80 8.24 7.99
C ARG A 944 51.86 8.54 6.91
N ALA A 945 53.11 8.69 7.30
CA ALA A 945 54.23 8.87 6.37
C ALA A 945 54.56 7.59 5.58
N ALA A 946 54.33 6.41 6.15
CA ALA A 946 54.67 5.13 5.52
C ALA A 946 53.48 4.46 4.81
N VAL A 947 52.25 4.70 5.26
CA VAL A 947 51.06 3.94 4.90
C VAL A 947 49.90 4.87 4.53
N SER A 948 49.15 4.49 3.49
CA SER A 948 47.83 5.01 3.16
C SER A 948 46.77 3.93 3.34
N VAL A 949 45.54 4.34 3.63
CA VAL A 949 44.39 3.45 3.75
C VAL A 949 43.36 3.79 2.68
N ASP A 950 42.65 2.78 2.19
CA ASP A 950 41.59 2.92 1.21
C ASP A 950 40.47 1.93 1.51
N ASN A 951 39.22 2.26 1.17
CA ASN A 951 38.13 1.29 1.23
C ASN A 951 37.74 0.83 -0.19
N PRO A 952 38.32 -0.25 -0.72
CA PRO A 952 38.09 -0.69 -2.12
C PRO A 952 36.65 -1.14 -2.40
N VAL A 953 35.84 -1.35 -1.34
CA VAL A 953 34.42 -1.66 -1.43
C VAL A 953 33.61 -0.65 -0.63
N PRO A 954 32.37 -0.33 -1.05
CA PRO A 954 31.51 0.54 -0.26
C PRO A 954 31.21 -0.06 1.12
N GLY A 955 30.88 0.81 2.08
CA GLY A 955 30.27 0.39 3.34
C GLY A 955 28.88 -0.21 3.07
N VAL A 956 28.63 -1.39 3.61
CA VAL A 956 27.37 -2.14 3.40
C VAL A 956 26.74 -2.55 4.73
N GLU A 957 25.45 -2.89 4.66
CA GLU A 957 24.60 -3.33 5.78
C GLU A 957 24.36 -2.35 6.93
N GLY A 958 24.90 -1.12 6.86
CA GLY A 958 24.57 -0.08 7.82
C GLY A 958 23.08 0.24 7.74
N ARG A 959 22.37 0.13 8.86
CA ARG A 959 20.92 0.36 8.93
C ARG A 959 20.52 0.88 10.29
N ASP A 960 19.60 1.83 10.29
CA ASP A 960 19.08 2.41 11.54
C ASP A 960 18.13 1.42 12.22
N PRO A 961 17.92 1.56 13.54
CA PRO A 961 16.88 0.81 14.23
C PRO A 961 15.52 0.97 13.53
N GLU A 962 14.75 -0.11 13.46
CA GLU A 962 13.42 -0.11 12.87
C GLU A 962 12.62 1.03 13.50
N PRO A 963 12.09 1.96 12.70
CA PRO A 963 11.37 3.07 13.27
C PRO A 963 10.16 2.49 13.99
N LEU A 964 9.76 3.11 15.12
CA LEU A 964 8.57 2.73 15.87
C LEU A 964 7.45 2.42 14.89
N ASP A 965 7.40 3.31 13.89
CA ASP A 965 6.72 3.23 12.64
C ASP A 965 6.30 1.84 12.15
N ARG A 966 7.33 1.16 11.77
CA ARG A 966 7.22 -0.11 11.12
C ARG A 966 6.88 -1.20 12.13
N ILE A 967 7.29 -1.04 13.39
CA ILE A 967 7.01 -1.97 14.50
C ILE A 967 5.51 -2.08 14.79
N ARG A 968 4.78 -0.96 14.98
CA ARG A 968 3.32 -1.00 15.30
C ARG A 968 2.49 -1.68 14.19
N ARG A 969 2.95 -1.63 12.94
CA ARG A 969 2.35 -2.34 11.79
C ARG A 969 2.71 -3.81 11.71
N ARG A 970 4.01 -4.12 11.83
CA ARG A 970 4.54 -5.45 11.51
C ARG A 970 4.32 -6.42 12.65
N ALA A 971 4.43 -5.99 13.91
CA ALA A 971 4.25 -6.88 15.05
C ALA A 971 2.86 -7.57 15.05
N PRO A 972 1.72 -6.87 14.82
CA PRO A 972 0.42 -7.54 14.70
C PRO A 972 0.29 -8.44 13.46
N TRP A 973 0.96 -8.11 12.36
CA TRP A 973 0.94 -8.92 11.14
C TRP A 973 1.74 -10.21 11.30
N VAL A 974 2.92 -10.15 11.92
CA VAL A 974 3.76 -11.31 12.24
C VAL A 974 3.03 -12.23 13.22
N ALA A 975 2.38 -11.69 14.24
CA ALA A 975 1.57 -12.46 15.18
C ALA A 975 0.42 -13.25 14.50
N ARG A 976 -0.05 -12.79 13.33
CA ARG A 976 -1.10 -13.45 12.53
C ARG A 976 -0.56 -14.39 11.46
N SER A 977 0.75 -14.36 11.21
CA SER A 977 1.40 -15.13 10.14
C SER A 977 2.11 -16.35 10.72
N LEU A 978 1.69 -17.55 10.33
CA LEU A 978 2.30 -18.80 10.83
C LEU A 978 3.72 -18.96 10.28
N VAL A 979 4.73 -18.91 11.17
CA VAL A 979 6.16 -19.04 10.80
C VAL A 979 6.63 -20.51 10.81
N THR A 980 5.90 -21.40 11.50
CA THR A 980 6.22 -22.83 11.62
C THR A 980 5.26 -23.68 10.80
N ALA A 981 5.79 -24.71 10.14
CA ALA A 981 4.98 -25.64 9.37
C ALA A 981 4.37 -26.71 10.28
N VAL A 982 3.06 -26.65 10.51
CA VAL A 982 2.36 -27.59 11.41
C VAL A 982 1.66 -28.69 10.62
N THR A 983 0.92 -28.30 9.59
CA THR A 983 0.22 -29.23 8.70
C THR A 983 1.09 -29.61 7.51
N ALA A 984 0.75 -30.68 6.79
CA ALA A 984 1.44 -31.02 5.54
C ALA A 984 1.35 -29.85 4.55
N ASP A 985 0.18 -29.24 4.39
CA ASP A 985 -0.04 -28.10 3.50
C ASP A 985 0.83 -26.89 3.86
N ASP A 986 1.13 -26.66 5.14
CA ASP A 986 2.06 -25.60 5.53
C ASP A 986 3.48 -25.84 4.99
N HIS A 987 3.94 -27.10 4.97
CA HIS A 987 5.26 -27.44 4.44
C HIS A 987 5.35 -27.20 2.93
N ALA A 988 4.27 -27.48 2.19
CA ALA A 988 4.18 -27.20 0.76
C ALA A 988 4.12 -25.68 0.51
N ARG A 989 3.20 -24.97 1.17
CA ARG A 989 2.99 -23.52 1.02
C ARG A 989 4.28 -22.71 1.28
N LEU A 990 5.00 -23.04 2.36
CA LEU A 990 6.24 -22.32 2.72
C LEU A 990 7.41 -22.58 1.76
N LEU A 991 7.35 -23.66 0.97
CA LEU A 991 8.34 -23.93 -0.07
C LEU A 991 7.96 -23.31 -1.42
N GLU A 992 6.67 -23.23 -1.75
CA GLU A 992 6.17 -22.53 -2.95
C GLU A 992 6.40 -21.01 -2.91
N GLU A 993 6.69 -20.45 -1.73
CA GLU A 993 7.18 -19.06 -1.58
C GLU A 993 8.60 -18.85 -2.16
N LEU A 994 9.37 -19.92 -2.41
CA LEU A 994 10.70 -19.83 -3.00
C LEU A 994 10.59 -19.72 -4.54
N PRO A 995 11.25 -18.74 -5.18
CA PRO A 995 11.21 -18.58 -6.64
C PRO A 995 11.83 -19.76 -7.40
N GLU A 996 12.65 -20.58 -6.73
CA GLU A 996 13.24 -21.80 -7.29
C GLU A 996 12.25 -22.96 -7.42
N VAL A 997 11.05 -22.86 -6.82
CA VAL A 997 10.05 -23.93 -6.72
C VAL A 997 8.83 -23.58 -7.56
N ALA A 998 8.46 -24.45 -8.50
CA ALA A 998 7.24 -24.28 -9.29
C ALA A 998 6.01 -24.82 -8.54
N ALA A 999 6.15 -25.96 -7.86
CA ALA A 999 5.08 -26.56 -7.06
C ALA A 999 5.64 -27.48 -5.97
N ALA A 1000 4.93 -27.59 -4.85
CA ALA A 1000 5.23 -28.54 -3.79
C ALA A 1000 3.97 -29.26 -3.29
N ARG A 1001 4.11 -30.53 -2.94
CA ARG A 1001 3.04 -31.33 -2.31
C ARG A 1001 3.62 -32.10 -1.13
N ALA A 1002 2.98 -32.02 0.01
CA ALA A 1002 3.45 -32.69 1.22
C ALA A 1002 2.43 -33.69 1.73
N ARG A 1003 2.91 -34.81 2.28
CA ARG A 1003 2.06 -35.77 3.00
C ARG A 1003 2.78 -36.36 4.19
N VAL A 1004 2.01 -36.76 5.19
CA VAL A 1004 2.53 -37.42 6.39
C VAL A 1004 2.66 -38.92 6.14
N VAL A 1005 3.83 -39.46 6.45
CA VAL A 1005 4.17 -40.88 6.43
C VAL A 1005 4.49 -41.29 7.86
N GLU A 1006 3.68 -42.17 8.43
CA GLU A 1006 3.90 -42.71 9.77
C GLU A 1006 4.94 -43.84 9.70
N LEU A 1007 6.11 -43.64 10.32
CA LEU A 1007 7.21 -44.60 10.40
C LEU A 1007 7.36 -45.10 11.85
N GLY A 1008 6.39 -45.88 12.30
CA GLY A 1008 6.34 -46.38 13.69
C GLY A 1008 5.96 -45.27 14.66
N GLU A 1009 6.85 -44.92 15.60
CA GLU A 1009 6.66 -43.80 16.55
C GLU A 1009 7.14 -42.44 16.00
N ARG A 1010 7.70 -42.42 14.77
CA ARG A 1010 8.20 -41.20 14.13
C ARG A 1010 7.26 -40.76 13.01
N ARG A 1011 6.98 -39.46 12.98
CA ARG A 1011 6.27 -38.81 11.87
C ARG A 1011 7.27 -38.27 10.87
N LEU A 1012 7.11 -38.67 9.61
CA LEU A 1012 7.86 -38.15 8.48
C LEU A 1012 6.93 -37.33 7.59
N VAL A 1013 7.25 -36.06 7.33
CA VAL A 1013 6.60 -35.27 6.27
C VAL A 1013 7.41 -35.44 4.99
N ARG A 1014 6.84 -36.17 4.02
CA ARG A 1014 7.43 -36.33 2.69
C ARG A 1014 6.88 -35.23 1.77
N VAL A 1015 7.78 -34.43 1.22
CA VAL A 1015 7.46 -33.32 0.32
C VAL A 1015 7.98 -33.63 -1.07
N THR A 1016 7.07 -33.74 -2.03
CA THR A 1016 7.33 -33.82 -3.47
C THR A 1016 7.51 -32.41 -4.02
N LEU A 1017 8.61 -32.15 -4.71
CA LEU A 1017 9.01 -30.81 -5.15
C LEU A 1017 9.28 -30.78 -6.66
N LEU A 1018 8.55 -29.94 -7.39
CA LEU A 1018 8.84 -29.58 -8.78
C LEU A 1018 9.65 -28.27 -8.79
N LEU A 1019 10.84 -28.29 -9.38
CA LEU A 1019 11.65 -27.07 -9.53
C LEU A 1019 11.17 -26.24 -10.71
N ALA A 1020 11.27 -24.91 -10.59
CA ALA A 1020 11.02 -24.01 -11.70
C ALA A 1020 12.02 -24.25 -12.85
N GLY A 1021 11.49 -24.51 -14.05
CA GLY A 1021 12.25 -24.82 -15.26
C GLY A 1021 13.06 -26.12 -15.16
N GLU A 1022 12.59 -27.14 -14.44
CA GLU A 1022 13.35 -28.37 -14.18
C GLU A 1022 13.82 -29.08 -15.45
N ASP A 1023 13.02 -29.06 -16.50
CA ASP A 1023 13.33 -29.64 -17.81
C ASP A 1023 14.48 -28.94 -18.54
N THR A 1024 14.67 -27.63 -18.33
CA THR A 1024 15.80 -26.88 -18.89
C THR A 1024 17.13 -27.17 -18.18
N LEU A 1025 17.05 -27.70 -16.95
CA LEU A 1025 18.19 -28.03 -16.09
C LEU A 1025 18.76 -29.43 -16.34
N VAL A 1026 18.13 -30.23 -17.22
CA VAL A 1026 18.55 -31.62 -17.53
C VAL A 1026 19.09 -31.72 -18.96
N PRO A 1027 20.14 -32.53 -19.25
CA PRO A 1027 20.66 -32.69 -20.60
C PRO A 1027 19.64 -33.36 -21.54
N GLY A 1028 19.11 -32.62 -22.52
CA GLY A 1028 18.38 -33.16 -23.67
C GLY A 1028 19.30 -33.23 -24.89
N ARG A 1029 19.31 -34.37 -25.60
CA ARG A 1029 19.94 -34.47 -26.92
C ARG A 1029 19.17 -33.53 -27.85
N THR A 1030 19.86 -32.59 -28.50
CA THR A 1030 19.27 -31.78 -29.57
C THR A 1030 18.89 -32.69 -30.74
N ASP A 1031 17.59 -32.85 -30.99
CA ASP A 1031 17.08 -33.51 -32.19
C ASP A 1031 17.37 -32.63 -33.41
N GLY A 1032 18.51 -32.88 -34.09
CA GLY A 1032 18.86 -32.06 -35.25
C GLY A 1032 20.14 -32.36 -36.03
N ALA A 1033 20.86 -33.46 -35.80
CA ALA A 1033 22.01 -33.82 -36.63
C ALA A 1033 22.13 -35.34 -36.88
N PRO A 1034 22.18 -35.80 -38.15
CA PRO A 1034 22.53 -37.19 -38.45
C PRO A 1034 24.04 -37.34 -38.37
N GLY A 1035 24.53 -37.97 -37.30
CA GLY A 1035 25.95 -38.26 -37.13
C GLY A 1035 26.20 -39.47 -36.23
N GLY A 1036 26.81 -40.51 -36.83
CA GLY A 1036 27.76 -41.43 -36.20
C GLY A 1036 27.27 -42.40 -35.12
N ALA A 1037 27.30 -43.69 -35.43
CA ALA A 1037 27.02 -44.79 -34.50
C ALA A 1037 28.16 -45.11 -33.50
N ASP A 1038 29.02 -44.16 -33.12
CA ASP A 1038 30.23 -44.43 -32.30
C ASP A 1038 30.30 -43.71 -30.93
N ASP A 1039 29.33 -42.87 -30.56
CA ASP A 1039 29.35 -42.14 -29.27
C ASP A 1039 28.68 -42.90 -28.11
N ALA A 1040 28.85 -44.22 -28.06
CA ALA A 1040 28.30 -45.08 -27.00
C ALA A 1040 29.15 -45.10 -25.70
N ARG A 1041 29.93 -44.03 -25.42
CA ARG A 1041 30.74 -43.92 -24.19
C ARG A 1041 30.54 -42.57 -23.49
N GLY A 1042 29.63 -42.58 -22.51
CA GLY A 1042 29.63 -41.68 -21.35
C GLY A 1042 29.12 -40.27 -21.63
N GLY A 1043 27.83 -40.03 -21.35
CA GLY A 1043 27.27 -38.69 -21.25
C GLY A 1043 28.00 -37.91 -20.16
N LEU A 1044 28.83 -36.95 -20.58
CA LEU A 1044 29.45 -35.99 -19.67
C LEU A 1044 28.35 -35.02 -19.25
N LEU A 1045 27.97 -35.12 -17.97
CA LEU A 1045 27.11 -34.18 -17.24
C LEU A 1045 27.55 -32.74 -17.54
N ASP A 1046 26.63 -31.82 -17.79
CA ASP A 1046 26.93 -30.38 -17.77
C ASP A 1046 27.08 -29.96 -16.30
N PRO A 1047 28.31 -29.79 -15.78
CA PRO A 1047 28.54 -29.61 -14.35
C PRO A 1047 27.96 -28.30 -13.82
N VAL A 1048 27.69 -27.32 -14.70
CA VAL A 1048 27.10 -26.03 -14.32
C VAL A 1048 25.60 -26.19 -14.06
N ARG A 1049 24.88 -26.89 -14.94
CA ARG A 1049 23.43 -27.13 -14.79
C ARG A 1049 23.12 -28.07 -13.62
N ASP A 1050 23.93 -29.11 -13.44
CA ASP A 1050 23.79 -30.00 -12.28
C ASP A 1050 24.10 -29.29 -10.96
N ALA A 1051 25.11 -28.40 -10.92
CA ALA A 1051 25.40 -27.60 -9.74
C ALA A 1051 24.27 -26.64 -9.39
N GLU A 1052 23.65 -25.99 -10.38
CA GLU A 1052 22.49 -25.12 -10.17
C GLU A 1052 21.26 -25.90 -9.68
N ARG A 1053 20.97 -27.08 -10.27
CA ARG A 1053 19.91 -27.96 -9.75
C ARG A 1053 20.16 -28.32 -8.28
N LEU A 1054 21.36 -28.76 -7.94
CA LEU A 1054 21.73 -29.13 -6.57
C LEU A 1054 21.64 -27.94 -5.60
N ARG A 1055 22.00 -26.72 -6.04
CA ARG A 1055 21.84 -25.49 -5.24
C ARG A 1055 20.39 -25.23 -4.88
N ARG A 1056 19.47 -25.30 -5.86
CA ARG A 1056 18.03 -25.09 -5.64
C ARG A 1056 17.44 -26.14 -4.69
N TRP A 1057 17.85 -27.40 -4.86
CA TRP A 1057 17.50 -28.48 -3.95
C TRP A 1057 17.99 -28.25 -2.51
N ALA A 1058 19.23 -27.78 -2.35
CA ALA A 1058 19.80 -27.48 -1.03
C ALA A 1058 19.09 -26.31 -0.34
N LEU A 1059 18.69 -25.27 -1.10
CA LEU A 1059 17.91 -24.15 -0.59
C LEU A 1059 16.54 -24.59 -0.07
N ALA A 1060 15.78 -25.33 -0.87
CA ALA A 1060 14.48 -25.87 -0.47
C ALA A 1060 14.62 -26.79 0.76
N ARG A 1061 15.67 -27.62 0.81
CA ARG A 1061 15.95 -28.48 1.97
C ARG A 1061 16.23 -27.65 3.23
N HIS A 1062 17.05 -26.62 3.14
CA HIS A 1062 17.37 -25.76 4.29
C HIS A 1062 16.12 -25.07 4.84
N ARG A 1063 15.29 -24.52 3.95
CA ARG A 1063 14.03 -23.89 4.33
C ARG A 1063 13.09 -24.86 5.05
N LEU A 1064 12.98 -26.09 4.55
CA LEU A 1064 12.16 -27.13 5.16
C LEU A 1064 12.64 -27.53 6.57
N GLU A 1065 13.96 -27.49 6.80
CA GLU A 1065 14.55 -27.72 8.13
C GLU A 1065 14.28 -26.56 9.10
N ASP A 1066 14.26 -25.31 8.63
CA ASP A 1066 14.04 -24.14 9.48
C ASP A 1066 12.61 -24.05 10.02
N VAL A 1067 11.64 -24.61 9.29
CA VAL A 1067 10.21 -24.53 9.63
C VAL A 1067 9.67 -25.79 10.30
N ARG A 1068 10.49 -26.84 10.45
CA ARG A 1068 10.03 -28.14 10.97
C ARG A 1068 9.74 -28.11 12.46
N LEU A 1069 8.79 -28.93 12.88
CA LEU A 1069 8.54 -29.19 14.29
C LEU A 1069 9.58 -30.15 14.89
N LEU A 1070 9.93 -29.91 16.15
CA LEU A 1070 10.69 -30.85 16.95
C LEU A 1070 9.95 -32.18 17.06
N GLY A 1071 10.64 -33.29 16.75
CA GLY A 1071 10.07 -34.64 16.75
C GLY A 1071 9.42 -35.07 15.42
N VAL A 1072 9.41 -34.21 14.40
CA VAL A 1072 8.99 -34.53 13.03
C VAL A 1072 10.22 -34.54 12.11
N ASP A 1073 10.36 -35.62 11.34
CA ASP A 1073 11.36 -35.72 10.28
C ASP A 1073 10.76 -35.19 8.98
N VAL A 1074 11.59 -34.62 8.11
CA VAL A 1074 11.18 -34.12 6.79
C VAL A 1074 11.99 -34.81 5.69
N GLN A 1075 11.37 -35.15 4.57
CA GLN A 1075 12.03 -35.74 3.39
C GLN A 1075 11.60 -34.99 2.13
N LEU A 1076 12.54 -34.66 1.25
CA LEU A 1076 12.29 -33.99 -0.03
C LEU A 1076 12.52 -34.98 -1.19
N VAL A 1077 11.62 -35.05 -2.17
CA VAL A 1077 11.64 -36.03 -3.29
C VAL A 1077 11.15 -35.40 -4.60
N PRO A 1078 11.63 -35.86 -5.78
CA PRO A 1078 11.17 -35.33 -7.08
C PRO A 1078 9.80 -35.92 -7.48
N PRO A 1079 9.08 -35.30 -8.44
CA PRO A 1079 7.80 -35.78 -8.92
C PRO A 1079 7.92 -36.90 -9.95
N THR A 1080 6.80 -37.55 -10.25
CA THR A 1080 6.70 -38.60 -11.27
C THR A 1080 6.10 -38.03 -12.57
N PHE A 1081 6.85 -38.04 -13.66
CA PHE A 1081 6.35 -37.52 -14.94
C PHE A 1081 5.59 -38.58 -15.74
N VAL A 1082 4.37 -38.23 -16.19
CA VAL A 1082 3.45 -39.13 -16.89
C VAL A 1082 3.28 -38.68 -18.34
N PRO A 1083 3.77 -39.44 -19.34
CA PRO A 1083 3.60 -39.07 -20.74
C PRO A 1083 2.13 -39.25 -21.19
N VAL A 1084 1.61 -38.30 -21.97
CA VAL A 1084 0.21 -38.26 -22.45
C VAL A 1084 0.11 -38.53 -23.95
N ASP A 1085 -0.94 -39.23 -24.39
CA ASP A 1085 -1.37 -39.38 -25.79
C ASP A 1085 -2.63 -38.53 -26.01
N LEU A 1086 -2.47 -37.43 -26.76
CA LEU A 1086 -3.48 -36.40 -27.03
C LEU A 1086 -3.69 -36.23 -28.54
N ASP A 1087 -4.93 -36.36 -28.99
CA ASP A 1087 -5.35 -36.17 -30.39
C ASP A 1087 -6.44 -35.09 -30.47
N VAL A 1088 -6.16 -33.98 -31.15
CA VAL A 1088 -7.03 -32.80 -31.24
C VAL A 1088 -7.34 -32.47 -32.70
N VAL A 1089 -8.62 -32.29 -33.02
CA VAL A 1089 -9.08 -31.78 -34.32
C VAL A 1089 -9.46 -30.31 -34.15
N VAL A 1090 -9.02 -29.46 -35.07
CA VAL A 1090 -9.24 -28.01 -35.03
C VAL A 1090 -9.84 -27.55 -36.36
N ASP A 1091 -10.96 -26.83 -36.32
CA ASP A 1091 -11.51 -26.16 -37.49
C ASP A 1091 -10.96 -24.73 -37.58
N ALA A 1092 -10.22 -24.41 -38.64
CA ALA A 1092 -9.68 -23.08 -38.88
C ALA A 1092 -10.68 -22.18 -39.62
N HIS A 1093 -10.71 -20.89 -39.27
CA HIS A 1093 -11.48 -19.88 -40.01
C HIS A 1093 -11.02 -19.80 -41.48
N PRO A 1094 -11.90 -19.46 -42.44
CA PRO A 1094 -11.57 -19.46 -43.88
C PRO A 1094 -10.44 -18.51 -44.30
N TRP A 1095 -10.06 -17.56 -43.45
CA TRP A 1095 -8.99 -16.59 -43.69
C TRP A 1095 -7.66 -16.96 -42.99
N ALA A 1096 -7.68 -17.98 -42.12
CA ALA A 1096 -6.52 -18.38 -41.33
C ALA A 1096 -5.71 -19.46 -42.08
N PRO A 1097 -4.37 -19.32 -42.19
CA PRO A 1097 -3.51 -20.35 -42.79
C PRO A 1097 -3.48 -21.62 -41.93
N ALA A 1098 -3.79 -22.78 -42.51
CA ALA A 1098 -3.92 -24.03 -41.75
C ALA A 1098 -2.60 -24.46 -41.07
N GLU A 1099 -1.45 -24.23 -41.73
CA GLU A 1099 -0.13 -24.54 -41.17
C GLU A 1099 0.22 -23.65 -39.96
N GLN A 1100 -0.15 -22.36 -40.02
CA GLN A 1100 0.06 -21.42 -38.92
C GLN A 1100 -0.82 -21.80 -37.72
N VAL A 1101 -2.09 -22.14 -37.96
CA VAL A 1101 -3.00 -22.60 -36.91
C VAL A 1101 -2.47 -23.89 -36.25
N HIS A 1102 -1.96 -24.84 -37.04
CA HIS A 1102 -1.33 -26.04 -36.49
C HIS A 1102 -0.14 -25.69 -35.58
N HIS A 1103 0.76 -24.81 -36.05
CA HIS A 1103 1.93 -24.38 -35.28
C HIS A 1103 1.53 -23.69 -33.97
N ASP A 1104 0.60 -22.73 -34.02
CA ASP A 1104 0.19 -21.94 -32.87
C ASP A 1104 -0.57 -22.79 -31.84
N VAL A 1105 -1.43 -23.73 -32.30
CA VAL A 1105 -2.11 -24.70 -31.42
C VAL A 1105 -1.09 -25.66 -30.78
N THR A 1106 -0.06 -26.08 -31.51
CA THR A 1106 1.04 -26.88 -30.95
C THR A 1106 1.78 -26.10 -29.86
N ALA A 1107 2.09 -24.82 -30.12
CA ALA A 1107 2.82 -23.96 -29.19
C ALA A 1107 2.05 -23.71 -27.88
N VAL A 1108 0.73 -23.49 -27.92
CA VAL A 1108 -0.06 -23.29 -26.68
C VAL A 1108 -0.31 -24.58 -25.89
N LEU A 1109 -0.08 -25.75 -26.48
CA LEU A 1109 -0.25 -27.05 -25.81
C LEU A 1109 1.09 -27.63 -25.31
N GLU A 1110 2.13 -27.71 -26.15
CA GLU A 1110 3.44 -28.33 -25.84
C GLU A 1110 4.57 -27.30 -25.65
N GLY A 1111 4.40 -26.05 -26.10
CA GLY A 1111 5.43 -25.02 -26.00
C GLY A 1111 5.66 -24.48 -24.58
N ASP A 1112 6.68 -23.63 -24.43
CA ASP A 1112 7.00 -22.99 -23.14
C ASP A 1112 5.85 -22.07 -22.68
N GLY A 1113 5.38 -22.29 -21.45
CA GLY A 1113 4.15 -21.68 -20.93
C GLY A 1113 2.85 -22.24 -21.52
N GLY A 1114 2.93 -23.34 -22.26
CA GLY A 1114 1.81 -24.11 -22.78
C GLY A 1114 1.09 -24.93 -21.72
N LEU A 1115 -0.05 -25.55 -22.07
CA LEU A 1115 -0.87 -26.31 -21.11
C LEU A 1115 -0.11 -27.48 -20.45
N PHE A 1116 0.74 -28.17 -21.22
CA PHE A 1116 1.54 -29.31 -20.73
C PHE A 1116 2.97 -28.91 -20.36
N ASP A 1117 3.22 -27.61 -20.18
CA ASP A 1117 4.44 -27.14 -19.52
C ASP A 1117 4.36 -27.51 -18.02
N PRO A 1118 5.36 -28.22 -17.46
CA PRO A 1118 5.39 -28.61 -16.05
C PRO A 1118 5.18 -27.44 -15.08
N ASP A 1119 5.76 -26.27 -15.37
CA ASP A 1119 5.67 -25.09 -14.51
C ASP A 1119 4.25 -24.50 -14.53
N THR A 1120 3.50 -24.73 -15.62
CA THR A 1120 2.11 -24.26 -15.77
C THR A 1120 1.09 -25.27 -15.25
N LEU A 1121 1.33 -26.57 -15.48
CA LEU A 1121 0.41 -27.64 -15.08
C LEU A 1121 0.52 -27.97 -13.59
N GLY A 1122 1.72 -27.86 -13.02
CA GLY A 1122 1.98 -28.13 -11.60
C GLY A 1122 1.80 -29.60 -11.21
N LEU A 1123 1.77 -29.86 -9.89
CA LEU A 1123 1.65 -31.20 -9.30
C LEU A 1123 0.20 -31.61 -9.04
N GLY A 1124 -0.17 -32.81 -9.50
CA GLY A 1124 -1.51 -33.38 -9.27
C GLY A 1124 -2.63 -32.68 -10.04
N GLY A 1125 -2.29 -31.94 -11.10
CA GLY A 1125 -3.25 -31.30 -11.98
C GLY A 1125 -3.87 -32.31 -12.95
N ASP A 1126 -5.09 -32.75 -12.65
CA ASP A 1126 -5.90 -33.50 -13.60
C ASP A 1126 -5.98 -32.76 -14.95
N VAL A 1127 -5.77 -33.47 -16.06
CA VAL A 1127 -5.82 -32.86 -17.38
C VAL A 1127 -7.25 -32.90 -17.87
N HIS A 1128 -7.91 -31.74 -17.84
CA HIS A 1128 -9.28 -31.61 -18.31
C HIS A 1128 -9.35 -31.27 -19.80
N VAL A 1129 -10.30 -31.89 -20.50
CA VAL A 1129 -10.58 -31.64 -21.92
C VAL A 1129 -10.97 -30.18 -22.14
N ASP A 1130 -11.70 -29.54 -21.24
CA ASP A 1130 -12.08 -28.12 -21.37
C ASP A 1130 -10.87 -27.18 -21.29
N ALA A 1131 -9.84 -27.51 -20.51
CA ALA A 1131 -8.60 -26.73 -20.43
C ALA A 1131 -7.82 -26.81 -21.75
N VAL A 1132 -7.74 -28.01 -22.36
CA VAL A 1132 -7.16 -28.21 -23.70
C VAL A 1132 -7.93 -27.41 -24.74
N LEU A 1133 -9.26 -27.50 -24.74
CA LEU A 1133 -10.12 -26.77 -25.68
C LEU A 1133 -10.03 -25.26 -25.48
N ARG A 1134 -10.01 -24.75 -24.25
CA ARG A 1134 -9.90 -23.30 -23.96
C ARG A 1134 -8.61 -22.72 -24.50
N ARG A 1135 -7.48 -23.44 -24.34
CA ARG A 1135 -6.18 -23.02 -24.88
C ARG A 1135 -6.16 -23.07 -26.40
N ALA A 1136 -6.71 -24.12 -27.01
CA ALA A 1136 -6.80 -24.23 -28.47
C ALA A 1136 -7.72 -23.16 -29.08
N LEU A 1137 -8.88 -22.87 -28.48
CA LEU A 1137 -9.85 -21.85 -28.96
C LEU A 1137 -9.35 -20.41 -28.79
N ALA A 1138 -8.42 -20.16 -27.88
CA ALA A 1138 -7.82 -18.83 -27.68
C ALA A 1138 -6.83 -18.46 -28.80
N VAL A 1139 -6.41 -19.42 -29.62
CA VAL A 1139 -5.50 -19.19 -30.75
C VAL A 1139 -6.23 -18.41 -31.86
N PRO A 1140 -5.74 -17.23 -32.28
CA PRO A 1140 -6.35 -16.47 -33.37
C PRO A 1140 -6.44 -17.30 -34.65
N GLY A 1141 -7.65 -17.41 -35.21
CA GLY A 1141 -7.90 -18.18 -36.43
C GLY A 1141 -8.53 -19.56 -36.21
N VAL A 1142 -8.65 -20.03 -34.96
CA VAL A 1142 -9.43 -21.23 -34.62
C VAL A 1142 -10.92 -20.89 -34.52
N ALA A 1143 -11.75 -21.60 -35.28
CA ALA A 1143 -13.21 -21.46 -35.26
C ALA A 1143 -13.88 -22.49 -34.33
N ALA A 1144 -13.36 -23.72 -34.27
CA ALA A 1144 -13.80 -24.76 -33.35
C ALA A 1144 -12.66 -25.76 -33.05
N ALA A 1145 -12.77 -26.51 -31.96
CA ALA A 1145 -11.82 -27.57 -31.60
C ALA A 1145 -12.53 -28.74 -30.91
N HIS A 1146 -12.01 -29.96 -31.09
CA HIS A 1146 -12.53 -31.19 -30.51
C HIS A 1146 -11.39 -32.16 -30.15
N VAL A 1147 -11.42 -32.76 -28.96
CA VAL A 1147 -10.45 -33.77 -28.53
C VAL A 1147 -10.97 -35.16 -28.87
N ARG A 1148 -10.23 -35.88 -29.72
CA ARG A 1148 -10.54 -37.26 -30.13
C ARG A 1148 -10.00 -38.31 -29.17
N ARG A 1149 -8.81 -38.06 -28.61
CA ARG A 1149 -8.15 -38.96 -27.66
C ARG A 1149 -7.43 -38.17 -26.58
N LEU A 1150 -7.52 -38.64 -25.35
CA LEU A 1150 -6.82 -38.17 -24.18
C LEU A 1150 -6.60 -39.38 -23.25
N ARG A 1151 -5.37 -39.88 -23.16
CA ARG A 1151 -5.00 -41.01 -22.30
C ARG A 1151 -3.53 -40.98 -21.90
N ARG A 1152 -3.13 -41.83 -20.95
CA ARG A 1152 -1.69 -42.04 -20.68
C ARG A 1152 -1.04 -42.76 -21.86
N ALA A 1153 0.19 -42.38 -22.22
CA ALA A 1153 0.95 -42.98 -23.33
C ALA A 1153 1.57 -44.34 -22.97
N VAL A 1154 0.75 -45.26 -22.44
CA VAL A 1154 1.13 -46.61 -22.03
C VAL A 1154 0.18 -47.62 -22.67
N PRO A 1155 0.65 -48.78 -23.14
CA PRO A 1155 -0.23 -49.77 -23.78
C PRO A 1155 -1.37 -50.21 -22.85
N GLY A 1156 -2.63 -50.09 -23.33
CA GLY A 1156 -3.82 -50.51 -22.60
C GLY A 1156 -4.39 -49.48 -21.61
N ALA A 1157 -3.88 -48.25 -21.59
CA ALA A 1157 -4.45 -47.18 -20.77
C ALA A 1157 -5.89 -46.82 -21.18
N PRO A 1158 -6.79 -46.52 -20.22
CA PRO A 1158 -8.16 -46.10 -20.49
C PRO A 1158 -8.20 -44.74 -21.24
N GLU A 1159 -9.23 -44.58 -22.06
CA GLU A 1159 -9.49 -43.39 -22.87
C GLU A 1159 -10.37 -42.40 -22.08
N HIS A 1160 -9.95 -41.14 -21.97
CA HIS A 1160 -10.60 -40.12 -21.16
C HIS A 1160 -11.14 -38.93 -21.97
N ALA A 1161 -11.05 -38.95 -23.30
CA ALA A 1161 -11.63 -37.88 -24.14
C ALA A 1161 -13.15 -37.72 -23.94
N VAL A 1162 -13.87 -38.81 -23.64
CA VAL A 1162 -15.33 -38.78 -23.39
C VAL A 1162 -15.65 -38.43 -21.93
N ASP A 1163 -14.86 -38.95 -20.98
CA ASP A 1163 -15.04 -38.70 -19.56
C ASP A 1163 -14.68 -37.25 -19.17
N GLY A 1164 -13.91 -36.58 -20.01
CA GLY A 1164 -13.58 -35.15 -19.90
C GLY A 1164 -12.37 -34.84 -19.01
N THR A 1165 -11.82 -35.83 -18.31
CA THR A 1165 -10.71 -35.65 -17.37
C THR A 1165 -9.78 -36.87 -17.35
N LEU A 1166 -8.49 -36.64 -17.60
CA LEU A 1166 -7.43 -37.62 -17.39
C LEU A 1166 -6.87 -37.45 -15.97
N PRO A 1167 -7.03 -38.46 -15.08
CA PRO A 1167 -6.55 -38.34 -13.71
C PRO A 1167 -5.02 -38.38 -13.64
N VAL A 1168 -4.44 -37.42 -12.94
CA VAL A 1168 -3.00 -37.29 -12.64
C VAL A 1168 -2.85 -37.34 -11.12
N GLY A 1169 -2.02 -38.26 -10.62
CA GLY A 1169 -1.86 -38.43 -9.17
C GLY A 1169 -1.21 -37.21 -8.51
N ASP A 1170 -1.42 -37.02 -7.21
CA ASP A 1170 -0.95 -35.84 -6.44
C ASP A 1170 0.57 -35.60 -6.48
N GLU A 1171 1.37 -36.63 -6.78
CA GLU A 1171 2.83 -36.56 -6.94
C GLU A 1171 3.28 -36.71 -8.40
N GLU A 1172 2.34 -36.64 -9.34
CA GLU A 1172 2.55 -36.79 -10.78
C GLU A 1172 2.40 -35.45 -11.52
N VAL A 1173 3.08 -35.34 -12.66
CA VAL A 1173 2.96 -34.22 -13.61
C VAL A 1173 2.77 -34.81 -15.01
N ALA A 1174 1.70 -34.45 -15.69
CA ALA A 1174 1.47 -34.89 -17.06
C ALA A 1174 2.30 -34.08 -18.06
N VAL A 1175 2.98 -34.76 -19.00
CA VAL A 1175 3.92 -34.14 -19.93
C VAL A 1175 3.75 -34.67 -21.36
N LEU A 1176 4.03 -33.82 -22.35
CA LEU A 1176 4.12 -34.21 -23.76
C LEU A 1176 5.58 -34.37 -24.22
N ARG A 1177 6.51 -33.63 -23.59
CA ARG A 1177 7.96 -33.67 -23.84
C ARG A 1177 8.71 -34.53 -22.82
N PRO A 1178 9.88 -35.11 -23.17
CA PRO A 1178 10.65 -35.92 -22.24
C PRO A 1178 11.36 -35.03 -21.19
N MET A 1179 11.17 -35.33 -19.90
CA MET A 1179 11.75 -34.55 -18.80
C MET A 1179 13.19 -34.96 -18.45
N TYR A 1180 13.51 -36.25 -18.64
CA TYR A 1180 14.83 -36.79 -18.35
C TYR A 1180 15.36 -37.57 -19.55
N GLY A 1181 16.30 -36.97 -20.29
CA GLY A 1181 17.05 -37.64 -21.37
C GLY A 1181 16.19 -38.51 -22.29
N ASN A 1182 16.51 -39.82 -22.37
CA ASN A 1182 15.80 -40.83 -23.19
C ASN A 1182 14.45 -41.30 -22.60
N GLY A 1183 13.75 -40.45 -21.85
CA GLY A 1183 12.45 -40.77 -21.26
C GLY A 1183 11.36 -41.02 -22.33
N PRO A 1184 10.28 -41.73 -21.98
CA PRO A 1184 9.15 -41.94 -22.88
C PRO A 1184 8.49 -40.59 -23.21
N ARG A 1185 8.35 -40.28 -24.51
CA ARG A 1185 7.69 -39.05 -25.01
C ARG A 1185 6.18 -39.23 -25.06
N GLY A 1186 5.43 -38.16 -24.80
CA GLY A 1186 4.00 -38.11 -25.12
C GLY A 1186 3.75 -38.06 -26.63
N LEU A 1187 2.51 -38.28 -27.04
CA LEU A 1187 2.09 -38.18 -28.44
C LEU A 1187 1.09 -37.04 -28.56
N LEU A 1188 1.44 -35.99 -29.30
CA LEU A 1188 0.51 -34.92 -29.69
C LEU A 1188 0.20 -35.06 -31.18
N THR A 1189 -1.08 -35.23 -31.50
CA THR A 1189 -1.58 -35.21 -32.89
C THR A 1189 -2.57 -34.06 -33.03
N ILE A 1190 -2.35 -33.19 -34.01
CA ILE A 1190 -3.26 -32.08 -34.33
C ILE A 1190 -3.70 -32.21 -35.79
N GLU A 1191 -5.01 -32.34 -36.01
CA GLU A 1191 -5.62 -32.36 -37.34
C GLU A 1191 -6.34 -31.03 -37.59
N VAL A 1192 -5.88 -30.23 -38.55
CA VAL A 1192 -6.53 -28.95 -38.91
C VAL A 1192 -7.45 -29.14 -40.11
N CYS A 1193 -8.73 -28.83 -39.93
CA CYS A 1193 -9.79 -28.85 -40.92
C CYS A 1193 -10.14 -27.41 -41.37
N GLY A 1194 -10.31 -27.17 -42.67
CA GLY A 1194 -10.58 -25.83 -43.19
C GLY A 1194 -9.34 -24.93 -43.32
N GLY A 1195 -9.52 -23.61 -43.28
CA GLY A 1195 -8.45 -22.63 -43.50
C GLY A 1195 -7.98 -22.47 -44.94
N THR A 1196 -7.11 -21.48 -45.19
CA THR A 1196 -6.38 -21.37 -46.47
C THR A 1196 -5.22 -22.36 -46.47
N ARG A 1197 -5.18 -23.20 -47.50
CA ARG A 1197 -4.08 -24.15 -47.74
C ARG A 1197 -2.83 -23.46 -48.22
#